data_AF-A0A952SD07-F1
#
_entry.id   AF-A0A952SD07-F1
#
_cell.length_a   1.000
_cell.length_b   1.000
_cell.length_c   1.000
_cell.angle_alpha   90.00
_cell.angle_beta   90.00
_cell.angle_gamma   90.00
#
_symmetry.space_group_name_H-M   'P 1'
#
loop_
_entity.id
_entity.type
_entity.pdbx_description
1 polymer ?
#
loop_
_entity_poly.entity_id
_entity_poly.type
_entity_poly.pdbx_seq_one_letter_code
_entity_poly.pdbx_strand_id
1 'polypeptide(L)'
;MRNIKILLCLGFTMLAVVSLMSRGTRVSSQTGGSPLSAPTGVTASDGVYNNKVTVWWDTIRGATTYRIFRNTINDSSSATALGTSVSNTFFDTTAPQGQTFYYWVRAENGSAVSSLSTADTGVRANGTQTGPLLPLEPPPGTPAANPITATKTYLGKALFWDEQLSSTRTVSCGTCHHLSTGGVDLRSAGSPTGHINPGPDNLFGTPDDIRGSSGIPSTNPDGTYMSIAGYGLNDQVTGRRSVPAVNAAYFPELFWDGRANGVFRDPITNAIIYNAGGALESQAAGPPVNSTEMAHGGRNWTDIAVRVSGSKPLALVPSMPTALSTWIGGRTYPELFDEAFGTPDVTPARIIMAIATYERTLYSDQTKIDLDAQGIQALNAQEQRGRNAFNASSCAVCHAGNLFTDNSFRYIGVRPQNEDTGRSQVTGNNQNTGEFRVPSLRNAALRGTFFHNGNFTTLNQVVAFYNRGGDFNGPNKPNNLIRPLGLNAGAQADIVAFIQAMTDPRVANETGPFDRPTLYMESNRVPAITGTGRAGSGNVVPQIKAISPPLAGNPNFTVSVNSALGNANAVLVIDETDPGTPASIPATGSLARVTAVTQNTGAGNGWASISLPIPATANVVGRTFFARWYITDPAAANGFSVSQAARFTVFGEASAPSRAKFVDFDGDSKTDISVFRPAEGAWYILRSGDNVVTASQFGVATDKLVPADYDGDGKSDVAVYRNGTWFIQRSRDGFAVVNFGLATDIPQPGDFDGDGKADPAVYRPSDGTWYIMQSRDGFLAVQFGVSTDKPVAADFDGDGRTDQAVYRNGIWYLNRSRDGFYAAQFGLSDDLPVVGDYDGDGRSDMAVFRPSTGTWFAMRSSAQNYFGIGFGLSTDLPAPGDYDGDGASDLAVFRNDGGMWFLLNPGSGSFRAQQFGASGDKPAPGYIVP
;
A
#
# COMPACT_ATOMS: atom_id res chain seq x y z
N MET A 1 -53.25 -30.77 -26.09
CA MET A 1 -54.44 -29.94 -26.43
C MET A 1 -54.60 -28.93 -25.29
N ARG A 2 -54.55 -27.62 -25.53
CA ARG A 2 -55.71 -26.71 -25.76
C ARG A 2 -56.81 -26.82 -24.67
N ASN A 3 -57.34 -25.75 -24.05
CA ASN A 3 -56.97 -24.32 -24.06
C ASN A 3 -57.70 -23.52 -22.94
N ILE A 4 -56.98 -22.66 -22.20
CA ILE A 4 -57.29 -21.22 -21.92
C ILE A 4 -58.60 -20.79 -21.19
N LYS A 5 -58.42 -20.03 -20.07
CA LYS A 5 -59.29 -19.00 -19.39
C LYS A 5 -60.47 -19.46 -18.50
N ILE A 6 -60.53 -19.11 -17.18
CA ILE A 6 -60.71 -17.83 -16.42
C ILE A 6 -62.21 -17.57 -16.11
N LEU A 7 -62.67 -17.54 -14.84
CA LEU A 7 -62.95 -16.42 -13.88
C LEU A 7 -63.74 -17.09 -12.69
N LEU A 8 -63.84 -16.78 -11.37
CA LEU A 8 -63.31 -15.88 -10.30
C LEU A 8 -63.73 -16.56 -8.93
N CYS A 9 -63.70 -16.07 -7.66
CA CYS A 9 -63.28 -14.85 -6.90
C CYS A 9 -63.18 -15.19 -5.36
N LEU A 10 -62.97 -14.16 -4.52
CA LEU A 10 -63.32 -14.01 -3.07
C LEU A 10 -62.64 -14.90 -1.99
N GLY A 11 -61.89 -14.27 -1.06
CA GLY A 11 -61.53 -14.89 0.24
C GLY A 11 -60.28 -14.39 0.99
N PHE A 12 -60.24 -13.12 1.45
CA PHE A 12 -59.60 -12.57 2.68
C PHE A 12 -58.51 -13.39 3.45
N THR A 13 -57.35 -12.86 3.91
CA THR A 13 -56.82 -11.47 3.95
C THR A 13 -55.29 -11.40 4.26
N MET A 14 -54.68 -10.24 3.94
CA MET A 14 -53.47 -9.63 4.56
C MET A 14 -52.17 -10.44 4.80
N LEU A 15 -51.13 -10.11 4.02
CA LEU A 15 -50.02 -9.30 4.55
C LEU A 15 -49.49 -8.38 3.43
N ALA A 16 -48.85 -7.25 3.79
CA ALA A 16 -48.54 -6.19 2.82
C ALA A 16 -47.23 -6.45 2.04
N VAL A 17 -47.32 -6.43 0.71
CA VAL A 17 -46.15 -6.36 -0.20
C VAL A 17 -46.05 -4.93 -0.73
N VAL A 18 -44.94 -4.25 -0.45
CA VAL A 18 -44.64 -2.93 -1.01
C VAL A 18 -43.71 -3.09 -2.22
N SER A 19 -44.25 -2.70 -3.38
CA SER A 19 -43.58 -2.43 -4.66
C SER A 19 -42.07 -2.72 -4.77
N LEU A 20 -41.70 -3.82 -5.44
CA LEU A 20 -40.38 -3.93 -6.08
C LEU A 20 -40.38 -3.07 -7.36
N MET A 21 -39.95 -1.83 -7.25
CA MET A 21 -39.39 -1.09 -8.38
C MET A 21 -37.88 -1.31 -8.44
N SER A 22 -37.34 -1.44 -9.65
CA SER A 22 -35.97 -1.86 -9.90
C SER A 22 -34.94 -0.84 -9.43
N ARG A 23 -34.22 -1.14 -8.33
CA ARG A 23 -32.87 -0.63 -8.16
C ARG A 23 -31.93 -1.44 -9.05
N GLY A 24 -31.40 -0.82 -10.10
CA GLY A 24 -30.32 -1.41 -10.89
C GLY A 24 -29.04 -1.39 -10.07
N THR A 25 -28.65 -2.53 -9.49
CA THR A 25 -27.42 -2.65 -8.69
C THR A 25 -26.57 -3.83 -9.17
N ARG A 26 -25.89 -3.62 -10.30
CA ARG A 26 -24.62 -4.25 -10.66
C ARG A 26 -23.80 -3.24 -11.45
N VAL A 27 -22.91 -2.51 -10.77
CA VAL A 27 -21.66 -2.06 -11.41
C VAL A 27 -20.79 -3.31 -11.54
N SER A 28 -20.03 -3.43 -12.63
CA SER A 28 -19.37 -4.66 -13.03
C SER A 28 -17.86 -4.59 -12.81
N SER A 29 -17.38 -5.19 -11.72
CA SER A 29 -15.96 -5.52 -11.48
C SER A 29 -15.67 -7.03 -11.49
N GLN A 30 -16.60 -7.83 -12.05
CA GLN A 30 -16.35 -9.22 -12.46
C GLN A 30 -17.23 -9.61 -13.65
N THR A 31 -16.66 -9.58 -14.86
CA THR A 31 -17.13 -10.41 -15.97
C THR A 31 -16.75 -11.87 -15.69
N GLY A 32 -17.65 -12.81 -15.96
CA GLY A 32 -17.35 -14.24 -15.80
C GLY A 32 -16.42 -14.72 -16.90
N GLY A 33 -15.12 -14.81 -16.61
CA GLY A 33 -14.11 -15.22 -17.61
C GLY A 33 -12.77 -15.62 -16.98
N SER A 34 -12.13 -14.71 -16.24
CA SER A 34 -10.82 -14.96 -15.63
C SER A 34 -10.91 -16.07 -14.56
N PRO A 35 -10.09 -17.14 -14.63
CA PRO A 35 -10.10 -18.20 -13.64
C PRO A 35 -9.53 -17.69 -12.30
N LEU A 36 -10.22 -17.99 -11.20
CA LEU A 36 -9.67 -17.76 -9.86
C LEU A 36 -8.42 -18.65 -9.68
N SER A 37 -7.34 -18.06 -9.16
CA SER A 37 -6.15 -18.81 -8.78
C SER A 37 -6.44 -19.78 -7.63
N ALA A 38 -5.72 -20.91 -7.60
CA ALA A 38 -5.74 -21.81 -6.46
C ALA A 38 -5.20 -21.10 -5.20
N PRO A 39 -5.81 -21.28 -4.01
CA PRO A 39 -5.26 -20.78 -2.75
C PRO A 39 -3.83 -21.25 -2.50
N THR A 40 -2.92 -20.30 -2.28
CA THR A 40 -1.55 -20.54 -1.80
C THR A 40 -1.48 -20.44 -0.28
N GLY A 41 -0.32 -20.76 0.30
CA GLY A 41 -0.07 -20.63 1.74
C GLY A 41 -0.93 -21.54 2.63
N VAL A 42 -1.60 -22.56 2.07
CA VAL A 42 -2.46 -23.48 2.84
C VAL A 42 -1.66 -24.14 3.94
N THR A 43 -2.05 -23.86 5.18
CA THR A 43 -1.35 -24.33 6.40
C THR A 43 -2.38 -24.77 7.44
N ALA A 44 -2.27 -25.97 7.98
CA ALA A 44 -3.13 -26.48 9.05
C ALA A 44 -2.39 -26.60 10.40
N SER A 45 -3.15 -26.55 11.50
CA SER A 45 -2.60 -26.43 12.85
C SER A 45 -2.18 -27.79 13.45
N ASP A 46 -1.11 -28.39 12.92
CA ASP A 46 -0.61 -29.71 13.32
C ASP A 46 -0.31 -29.83 14.82
N GLY A 47 -1.14 -30.59 15.54
CA GLY A 47 -0.96 -30.91 16.96
C GLY A 47 -1.16 -29.73 17.92
N VAL A 48 -1.64 -28.58 17.44
CA VAL A 48 -1.73 -27.33 18.23
C VAL A 48 -2.93 -27.31 19.18
N TYR A 49 -4.07 -27.89 18.77
CA TYR A 49 -5.31 -27.82 19.54
C TYR A 49 -5.95 -29.20 19.76
N ASN A 50 -6.58 -29.41 20.93
CA ASN A 50 -7.29 -30.63 21.28
C ASN A 50 -8.77 -30.59 20.85
N ASN A 51 -9.27 -29.45 20.36
CA ASN A 51 -10.68 -29.20 20.06
C ASN A 51 -10.98 -28.98 18.56
N LYS A 52 -9.98 -28.60 17.75
CA LYS A 52 -10.12 -28.24 16.33
C LYS A 52 -8.83 -28.51 15.54
N VAL A 53 -8.92 -28.50 14.22
CA VAL A 53 -7.80 -28.16 13.32
C VAL A 53 -8.13 -26.80 12.70
N THR A 54 -7.29 -25.81 12.91
CA THR A 54 -7.40 -24.50 12.25
C THR A 54 -6.62 -24.57 10.93
N VAL A 55 -7.27 -24.21 9.83
CA VAL A 55 -6.66 -24.13 8.48
C VAL A 55 -6.62 -22.66 8.05
N TRP A 56 -5.48 -22.22 7.53
CA TRP A 56 -5.20 -20.88 7.02
C TRP A 56 -4.76 -20.93 5.56
N TRP A 57 -4.86 -19.82 4.83
CA TRP A 57 -4.40 -19.70 3.45
C TRP A 57 -4.21 -18.22 3.04
N ASP A 58 -3.65 -17.98 1.85
CA ASP A 58 -3.46 -16.65 1.27
C ASP A 58 -4.74 -16.10 0.63
N THR A 59 -4.96 -14.78 0.69
CA THR A 59 -6.13 -14.15 0.06
C THR A 59 -5.99 -14.11 -1.46
N ILE A 60 -6.89 -14.82 -2.16
CA ILE A 60 -6.96 -14.84 -3.62
C ILE A 60 -7.80 -13.66 -4.13
N ARG A 61 -7.24 -12.92 -5.09
CA ARG A 61 -7.88 -11.78 -5.75
C ARG A 61 -9.23 -12.19 -6.36
N GLY A 62 -10.28 -11.45 -6.02
CA GLY A 62 -11.64 -11.64 -6.55
C GLY A 62 -12.41 -12.82 -5.95
N ALA A 63 -11.88 -13.50 -4.94
CA ALA A 63 -12.59 -14.55 -4.21
C ALA A 63 -13.57 -13.94 -3.18
N THR A 64 -14.83 -14.37 -3.19
CA THR A 64 -15.83 -13.92 -2.19
C THR A 64 -16.09 -14.96 -1.10
N THR A 65 -15.72 -16.22 -1.35
CA THR A 65 -15.73 -17.30 -0.36
C THR A 65 -14.68 -18.36 -0.73
N TYR A 66 -14.36 -19.22 0.23
CA TYR A 66 -13.46 -20.36 0.06
C TYR A 66 -14.16 -21.63 0.51
N ARG A 67 -13.90 -22.75 -0.17
CA ARG A 67 -14.42 -24.08 0.19
C ARG A 67 -13.29 -25.00 0.63
N ILE A 68 -13.47 -25.63 1.78
CA ILE A 68 -12.45 -26.43 2.46
C ILE A 68 -12.80 -27.91 2.31
N PHE A 69 -11.81 -28.72 1.98
CA PHE A 69 -11.92 -30.16 1.75
C PHE A 69 -10.91 -30.91 2.62
N ARG A 70 -11.25 -32.15 3.01
CA ARG A 70 -10.43 -33.00 3.89
C ARG A 70 -10.46 -34.46 3.46
N ASN A 71 -9.33 -35.16 3.55
CA ASN A 71 -9.22 -36.60 3.33
C ASN A 71 -8.17 -37.24 4.25
N THR A 72 -8.23 -38.56 4.48
CA THR A 72 -7.19 -39.28 5.26
C THR A 72 -6.00 -39.73 4.39
N ILE A 73 -6.18 -39.74 3.08
CA ILE A 73 -5.14 -39.99 2.07
C ILE A 73 -4.87 -38.71 1.27
N ASN A 74 -3.67 -38.55 0.70
CA ASN A 74 -3.31 -37.39 -0.13
C ASN A 74 -3.88 -37.53 -1.55
N ASP A 75 -5.21 -37.60 -1.65
CA ASP A 75 -5.98 -37.61 -2.89
C ASP A 75 -7.15 -36.62 -2.77
N SER A 76 -7.14 -35.60 -3.61
CA SER A 76 -8.18 -34.57 -3.66
C SER A 76 -9.45 -35.04 -4.39
N SER A 77 -9.39 -36.10 -5.20
CA SER A 77 -10.54 -36.60 -5.96
C SER A 77 -11.57 -37.34 -5.10
N SER A 78 -11.12 -37.94 -3.99
CA SER A 78 -11.98 -38.57 -2.97
C SER A 78 -12.19 -37.71 -1.70
N ALA A 79 -11.72 -36.45 -1.69
CA ALA A 79 -11.81 -35.58 -0.52
C ALA A 79 -13.23 -35.08 -0.22
N THR A 80 -13.59 -35.03 1.07
CA THR A 80 -14.91 -34.57 1.53
C THR A 80 -14.90 -33.06 1.79
N ALA A 81 -15.87 -32.33 1.25
CA ALA A 81 -16.05 -30.91 1.57
C ALA A 81 -16.58 -30.74 3.01
N LEU A 82 -15.88 -29.93 3.82
CA LEU A 82 -16.27 -29.65 5.21
C LEU A 82 -17.23 -28.45 5.34
N GLY A 83 -17.06 -27.44 4.48
CA GLY A 83 -17.79 -26.19 4.58
C GLY A 83 -17.14 -25.06 3.78
N THR A 84 -17.54 -23.83 4.08
CA THR A 84 -17.05 -22.61 3.43
C THR A 84 -16.69 -21.52 4.44
N SER A 85 -15.78 -20.62 4.08
CA SER A 85 -15.43 -19.43 4.86
C SER A 85 -15.32 -18.18 3.97
N VAL A 86 -15.63 -17.01 4.53
CA VAL A 86 -15.38 -15.71 3.89
C VAL A 86 -14.10 -15.03 4.41
N SER A 87 -13.54 -15.53 5.51
CA SER A 87 -12.18 -15.23 5.97
C SER A 87 -11.17 -16.17 5.31
N ASN A 88 -9.88 -15.88 5.39
CA ASN A 88 -8.81 -16.79 4.99
C ASN A 88 -8.47 -17.83 6.09
N THR A 89 -9.51 -18.32 6.78
CA THR A 89 -9.41 -19.20 7.95
C THR A 89 -10.63 -20.13 8.04
N PHE A 90 -10.43 -21.38 8.50
CA PHE A 90 -11.48 -22.33 8.82
C PHE A 90 -11.14 -23.14 10.07
N PHE A 91 -12.15 -23.55 10.86
CA PHE A 91 -11.98 -24.37 12.06
C PHE A 91 -12.70 -25.71 11.90
N ASP A 92 -11.95 -26.78 11.66
CA ASP A 92 -12.47 -28.13 11.64
C ASP A 92 -12.53 -28.73 13.06
N THR A 93 -13.68 -28.55 13.71
CA THR A 93 -14.00 -29.17 15.01
C THR A 93 -14.41 -30.64 14.90
N THR A 94 -14.53 -31.18 13.68
CA THR A 94 -15.06 -32.53 13.41
C THR A 94 -13.97 -33.61 13.29
N ALA A 95 -12.71 -33.21 13.12
CA ALA A 95 -11.58 -34.14 13.11
C ALA A 95 -11.49 -34.92 14.44
N PRO A 96 -11.34 -36.26 14.41
CA PRO A 96 -10.93 -37.03 15.59
C PRO A 96 -9.53 -36.62 16.07
N GLN A 97 -9.26 -36.76 17.37
CA GLN A 97 -7.91 -36.56 17.91
C GLN A 97 -6.94 -37.64 17.39
N GLY A 98 -5.69 -37.26 17.17
CA GLY A 98 -4.61 -38.16 16.74
C GLY A 98 -4.68 -38.64 15.29
N GLN A 99 -5.77 -38.37 14.57
CA GLN A 99 -5.90 -38.70 13.15
C GLN A 99 -5.36 -37.57 12.27
N THR A 100 -4.29 -37.85 11.53
CA THR A 100 -3.81 -36.97 10.46
C THR A 100 -4.80 -36.96 9.30
N PHE A 101 -5.07 -35.77 8.76
CA PHE A 101 -5.75 -35.56 7.50
C PHE A 101 -4.92 -34.69 6.56
N TYR A 102 -5.23 -34.74 5.28
CA TYR A 102 -4.82 -33.77 4.28
C TYR A 102 -5.97 -32.77 4.06
N TYR A 103 -5.64 -31.49 4.01
CA TYR A 103 -6.59 -30.39 3.79
C TYR A 103 -6.28 -29.69 2.46
N TRP A 104 -7.34 -29.32 1.75
CA TRP A 104 -7.28 -28.49 0.54
C TRP A 104 -8.28 -27.35 0.62
N VAL A 105 -7.97 -26.24 -0.05
CA VAL A 105 -8.85 -25.09 -0.18
C VAL A 105 -9.02 -24.75 -1.66
N ARG A 106 -10.20 -24.27 -2.06
CA ARG A 106 -10.39 -23.52 -3.32
C ARG A 106 -11.11 -22.21 -3.06
N ALA A 107 -10.72 -21.17 -3.77
CA ALA A 107 -11.47 -19.92 -3.91
C ALA A 107 -12.69 -20.09 -4.82
N GLU A 108 -13.79 -19.42 -4.47
CA GLU A 108 -15.04 -19.32 -5.24
C GLU A 108 -15.53 -17.85 -5.21
N ASN A 109 -16.19 -17.38 -6.27
CA ASN A 109 -16.83 -16.05 -6.30
C ASN A 109 -18.33 -16.08 -6.62
N GLY A 110 -18.90 -17.28 -6.82
CA GLY A 110 -20.30 -17.51 -7.19
C GLY A 110 -20.56 -17.63 -8.70
N SER A 111 -19.61 -17.22 -9.55
CA SER A 111 -19.64 -17.44 -11.01
C SER A 111 -18.51 -18.37 -11.50
N ALA A 112 -17.37 -18.35 -10.82
CA ALA A 112 -16.18 -19.15 -11.06
C ALA A 112 -15.72 -19.87 -9.78
N VAL A 113 -14.98 -20.96 -9.98
CA VAL A 113 -14.25 -21.69 -8.95
C VAL A 113 -12.81 -21.91 -9.42
N SER A 114 -11.87 -21.84 -8.49
CA SER A 114 -10.47 -22.21 -8.71
C SER A 114 -10.28 -23.73 -8.68
N SER A 115 -9.12 -24.20 -9.18
CA SER A 115 -8.61 -25.51 -8.80
C SER A 115 -8.30 -25.55 -7.30
N LEU A 116 -8.23 -26.75 -6.73
CA LEU A 116 -7.76 -26.92 -5.35
C LEU A 116 -6.28 -26.49 -5.23
N SER A 117 -5.93 -26.04 -4.02
CA SER A 117 -4.57 -25.78 -3.56
C SER A 117 -3.66 -27.01 -3.65
N THR A 118 -2.38 -26.85 -3.31
CA THR A 118 -1.61 -27.96 -2.75
C THR A 118 -2.26 -28.46 -1.46
N ALA A 119 -2.08 -29.74 -1.13
CA ALA A 119 -2.47 -30.27 0.17
C ALA A 119 -1.52 -29.77 1.26
N ASP A 120 -2.04 -29.62 2.48
CA ASP A 120 -1.24 -29.58 3.71
C ASP A 120 -1.76 -30.58 4.74
N THR A 121 -0.91 -31.06 5.66
CA THR A 121 -1.31 -31.98 6.72
C THR A 121 -1.87 -31.24 7.93
N GLY A 122 -2.93 -31.79 8.52
CA GLY A 122 -3.48 -31.31 9.79
C GLY A 122 -3.87 -32.47 10.70
N VAL A 123 -3.35 -32.46 11.93
CA VAL A 123 -3.77 -33.37 13.02
C VAL A 123 -4.30 -32.59 14.23
N ARG A 124 -5.46 -33.00 14.74
CA ARG A 124 -5.99 -32.54 16.02
C ARG A 124 -5.25 -33.23 17.17
N ALA A 125 -4.74 -32.48 18.14
CA ALA A 125 -3.94 -33.02 19.22
C ALA A 125 -4.71 -34.03 20.10
N ASN A 126 -4.00 -35.04 20.59
CA ASN A 126 -4.47 -35.86 21.70
C ASN A 126 -4.39 -35.03 22.99
N GLY A 127 -5.51 -34.86 23.70
CA GLY A 127 -5.54 -34.08 24.93
C GLY A 127 -6.95 -33.87 25.47
N THR A 128 -7.07 -33.67 26.77
CA THR A 128 -8.35 -33.40 27.46
C THR A 128 -8.23 -32.08 28.19
N GLN A 129 -9.26 -31.24 28.15
CA GLN A 129 -9.24 -29.95 28.84
C GLN A 129 -9.00 -30.14 30.35
N THR A 130 -8.01 -29.44 30.91
CA THR A 130 -7.64 -29.52 32.32
C THR A 130 -8.03 -28.26 33.08
N GLY A 131 -9.11 -28.36 33.86
CA GLY A 131 -9.56 -27.27 34.73
C GLY A 131 -10.44 -26.22 34.03
N PRO A 132 -10.67 -25.06 34.66
CA PRO A 132 -11.70 -24.10 34.25
C PRO A 132 -11.28 -23.12 33.16
N LEU A 133 -9.99 -23.06 32.80
CA LEU A 133 -9.53 -22.25 31.67
C LEU A 133 -9.85 -22.99 30.37
N LEU A 134 -10.36 -22.25 29.39
CA LEU A 134 -10.54 -22.71 28.01
C LEU A 134 -9.43 -22.13 27.13
N PRO A 135 -9.13 -22.74 25.96
CA PRO A 135 -8.38 -22.08 24.89
C PRO A 135 -8.99 -20.72 24.55
N LEU A 136 -8.16 -19.82 24.02
CA LEU A 136 -8.65 -18.56 23.50
C LEU A 136 -9.30 -18.78 22.12
N GLU A 137 -10.62 -18.77 22.06
CA GLU A 137 -11.36 -18.82 20.79
C GLU A 137 -11.47 -17.41 20.15
N PRO A 138 -11.77 -17.29 18.83
CA PRO A 138 -11.78 -16.02 18.12
C PRO A 138 -12.63 -14.90 18.77
N PRO A 139 -12.27 -13.62 18.60
CA PRO A 139 -12.92 -12.51 19.29
C PRO A 139 -14.45 -12.46 19.11
N PRO A 140 -15.23 -12.46 20.20
CA PRO A 140 -16.68 -12.40 20.13
C PRO A 140 -17.16 -11.00 19.71
N GLY A 141 -18.35 -10.92 19.10
CA GLY A 141 -19.02 -9.64 18.85
C GLY A 141 -18.51 -8.83 17.65
N THR A 142 -17.96 -9.49 16.62
CA THR A 142 -17.71 -8.87 15.31
C THR A 142 -19.00 -8.18 14.80
N PRO A 143 -19.00 -6.86 14.51
CA PRO A 143 -20.19 -6.15 14.06
C PRO A 143 -20.75 -6.72 12.74
N ALA A 144 -22.06 -6.94 12.66
CA ALA A 144 -22.69 -7.48 11.44
C ALA A 144 -22.53 -6.58 10.20
N ALA A 145 -22.31 -5.27 10.41
CA ALA A 145 -21.99 -4.31 9.35
C ALA A 145 -20.49 -4.25 8.99
N ASN A 146 -19.61 -4.89 9.79
CA ASN A 146 -18.19 -5.06 9.47
C ASN A 146 -17.75 -6.53 9.68
N PRO A 147 -18.26 -7.47 8.87
CA PRO A 147 -17.85 -8.87 8.95
C PRO A 147 -16.38 -9.01 8.53
N ILE A 148 -15.68 -9.94 9.18
CA ILE A 148 -14.31 -10.31 8.83
C ILE A 148 -14.33 -11.08 7.50
N THR A 149 -13.78 -10.47 6.45
CA THR A 149 -13.50 -11.12 5.17
C THR A 149 -12.00 -11.11 4.89
N ALA A 150 -11.55 -12.03 4.04
CA ALA A 150 -10.15 -12.16 3.64
C ALA A 150 -9.61 -10.84 3.01
N THR A 151 -10.41 -10.24 2.12
CA THR A 151 -10.07 -8.98 1.42
C THR A 151 -10.03 -7.78 2.35
N LYS A 152 -10.98 -7.65 3.29
CA LYS A 152 -10.94 -6.61 4.34
C LYS A 152 -9.77 -6.79 5.31
N THR A 153 -9.42 -8.02 5.67
CA THR A 153 -8.27 -8.32 6.53
C THR A 153 -6.98 -7.88 5.85
N TYR A 154 -6.82 -8.13 4.55
CA TYR A 154 -5.63 -7.73 3.81
C TYR A 154 -5.58 -6.21 3.56
N LEU A 155 -6.70 -5.57 3.22
CA LEU A 155 -6.79 -4.10 3.16
C LEU A 155 -6.46 -3.45 4.52
N GLY A 156 -6.99 -4.03 5.61
CA GLY A 156 -6.71 -3.61 6.98
C GLY A 156 -5.25 -3.75 7.36
N LYS A 157 -4.62 -4.85 6.94
CA LYS A 157 -3.18 -5.10 7.12
C LYS A 157 -2.34 -4.10 6.33
N ALA A 158 -2.69 -3.80 5.08
CA ALA A 158 -2.03 -2.74 4.32
C ALA A 158 -2.12 -1.40 5.07
N LEU A 159 -3.31 -0.95 5.43
CA LEU A 159 -3.53 0.32 6.14
C LEU A 159 -2.84 0.39 7.51
N PHE A 160 -2.88 -0.68 8.33
CA PHE A 160 -2.26 -0.70 9.65
C PHE A 160 -0.73 -0.48 9.61
N TRP A 161 -0.07 -0.91 8.53
CA TRP A 161 1.37 -0.78 8.33
C TRP A 161 1.79 0.36 7.39
N ASP A 162 0.85 1.10 6.77
CA ASP A 162 1.17 2.15 5.80
C ASP A 162 1.52 3.49 6.48
N GLU A 163 2.81 3.82 6.52
CA GLU A 163 3.31 5.07 7.13
C GLU A 163 2.83 6.33 6.39
N GLN A 164 2.32 6.21 5.15
CA GLN A 164 1.74 7.33 4.39
C GLN A 164 0.53 7.97 5.08
N LEU A 165 -0.14 7.24 5.99
CA LEU A 165 -1.23 7.76 6.81
C LEU A 165 -0.78 8.97 7.66
N SER A 166 0.44 8.97 8.21
CA SER A 166 0.95 10.11 8.99
C SER A 166 1.36 11.31 8.14
N SER A 167 1.32 12.52 8.70
CA SER A 167 1.60 13.76 7.98
C SER A 167 2.99 13.80 7.39
N THR A 168 4.00 13.40 8.17
CA THR A 168 5.42 13.28 7.80
C THR A 168 5.75 12.05 6.97
N ARG A 169 4.82 11.09 6.85
CA ARG A 169 5.02 9.78 6.22
C ARG A 169 6.06 8.90 6.93
N THR A 170 6.07 8.93 8.27
CA THR A 170 7.06 8.22 9.14
C THR A 170 6.45 7.44 10.32
N VAL A 171 5.12 7.35 10.38
CA VAL A 171 4.38 6.61 11.43
C VAL A 171 3.15 5.95 10.83
N SER A 172 2.94 4.68 11.16
CA SER A 172 1.72 3.89 10.95
C SER A 172 1.20 3.40 12.31
N CYS A 173 0.09 2.65 12.33
CA CYS A 173 -0.35 1.97 13.55
C CYS A 173 0.75 0.99 14.03
N GLY A 174 1.36 0.28 13.10
CA GLY A 174 2.47 -0.65 13.34
C GLY A 174 3.69 -0.04 14.02
N THR A 175 4.06 1.20 13.71
CA THR A 175 5.21 1.92 14.31
C THR A 175 5.09 2.07 15.84
N CYS A 176 3.87 2.08 16.38
CA CYS A 176 3.60 2.12 17.83
C CYS A 176 3.13 0.77 18.41
N HIS A 177 2.85 -0.22 17.55
CA HIS A 177 2.22 -1.49 17.91
C HIS A 177 2.91 -2.71 17.25
N HIS A 178 4.24 -2.75 17.32
CA HIS A 178 5.05 -3.89 16.84
C HIS A 178 4.55 -5.20 17.45
N LEU A 179 4.35 -6.24 16.63
CA LEU A 179 3.69 -7.46 17.08
C LEU A 179 4.63 -8.36 17.90
N SER A 180 5.91 -8.45 17.51
CA SER A 180 7.00 -9.11 18.25
C SER A 180 7.15 -8.68 19.72
N THR A 181 6.69 -7.48 20.12
CA THR A 181 6.73 -7.01 21.51
C THR A 181 5.46 -7.34 22.31
N GLY A 182 4.52 -8.07 21.71
CA GLY A 182 3.16 -8.22 22.23
C GLY A 182 2.24 -7.04 21.86
N GLY A 183 2.50 -6.35 20.74
CA GLY A 183 1.62 -5.29 20.18
C GLY A 183 1.83 -3.90 20.77
N VAL A 184 3.05 -3.56 21.20
CA VAL A 184 3.39 -2.28 21.85
C VAL A 184 4.68 -1.67 21.30
N ASP A 185 4.96 -0.43 21.65
CA ASP A 185 6.15 0.28 21.18
C ASP A 185 7.43 -0.31 21.78
N LEU A 186 8.34 -0.74 20.90
CA LEU A 186 9.69 -1.20 21.25
C LEU A 186 10.59 -0.02 21.65
N ARG A 187 10.46 1.10 20.93
CA ARG A 187 11.41 2.21 20.95
C ARG A 187 11.50 2.82 22.35
N SER A 188 10.35 2.91 23.04
CA SER A 188 10.22 3.38 24.43
C SER A 188 11.16 2.70 25.45
N ALA A 189 11.65 1.49 25.16
CA ALA A 189 12.59 0.76 26.00
C ALA A 189 14.07 1.02 25.68
N GLY A 190 14.40 1.45 24.46
CA GLY A 190 15.78 1.50 23.95
C GLY A 190 16.50 2.85 24.12
N SER A 191 15.77 3.97 24.15
CA SER A 191 16.39 5.31 24.28
C SER A 191 16.22 5.89 25.70
N PRO A 192 17.29 6.41 26.34
CA PRO A 192 17.17 7.10 27.62
C PRO A 192 16.30 8.36 27.56
N THR A 193 16.38 9.13 26.47
CA THR A 193 15.79 10.48 26.36
C THR A 193 14.74 10.62 25.25
N GLY A 194 14.84 9.84 24.16
CA GLY A 194 13.99 10.01 22.96
C GLY A 194 12.51 9.62 23.11
N HIS A 195 12.11 9.11 24.28
CA HIS A 195 10.74 8.65 24.57
C HIS A 195 10.22 9.18 25.90
N ILE A 196 10.74 10.34 26.35
CA ILE A 196 10.23 11.04 27.53
C ILE A 196 9.18 12.06 27.11
N ASN A 197 8.02 12.00 27.75
CA ASN A 197 7.03 13.07 27.79
C ASN A 197 7.18 13.81 29.15
N PRO A 198 7.28 15.15 29.18
CA PRO A 198 7.62 15.95 30.36
C PRO A 198 6.43 16.20 31.31
N GLY A 199 5.51 15.25 31.41
CA GLY A 199 4.38 15.28 32.33
C GLY A 199 3.45 16.50 32.21
N PRO A 200 2.60 16.71 33.23
CA PRO A 200 1.78 17.91 33.37
C PRO A 200 2.55 19.22 33.57
N ASP A 201 3.77 19.21 34.15
CA ASP A 201 4.50 20.46 34.43
C ASP A 201 5.30 21.01 33.22
N ASN A 202 5.53 20.16 32.20
CA ASN A 202 6.24 20.45 30.95
C ASN A 202 7.76 20.68 31.12
N LEU A 203 8.35 20.24 32.22
CA LEU A 203 9.80 20.20 32.46
C LEU A 203 10.31 18.76 32.25
N PHE A 204 11.55 18.63 31.77
CA PHE A 204 12.19 17.32 31.59
C PHE A 204 13.09 16.99 32.78
N GLY A 205 13.11 15.73 33.20
CA GLY A 205 13.92 15.26 34.33
C GLY A 205 13.25 15.44 35.70
N THR A 206 11.96 15.76 35.71
CA THR A 206 11.11 15.84 36.91
C THR A 206 10.50 14.48 37.25
N PRO A 207 9.97 14.26 38.47
CA PRO A 207 9.35 12.99 38.86
C PRO A 207 8.09 12.64 38.04
N ASP A 208 7.50 13.61 37.36
CA ASP A 208 6.31 13.46 36.52
C ASP A 208 6.64 13.16 35.04
N ASP A 209 7.91 12.93 34.68
CA ASP A 209 8.31 12.32 33.40
C ASP A 209 7.57 10.99 33.11
N ILE A 210 7.25 10.75 31.83
CA ILE A 210 6.57 9.53 31.33
C ILE A 210 7.34 8.92 30.16
N ARG A 211 7.56 7.60 30.19
CA ARG A 211 8.03 6.81 29.04
C ARG A 211 6.88 6.44 28.09
N GLY A 212 6.55 7.38 27.21
CA GLY A 212 5.49 7.25 26.22
C GLY A 212 5.92 6.56 24.91
N SER A 213 5.08 6.69 23.90
CA SER A 213 5.37 6.32 22.50
C SER A 213 5.76 7.55 21.68
N SER A 214 6.71 7.40 20.77
CA SER A 214 7.14 8.49 19.88
C SER A 214 6.24 8.56 18.64
N GLY A 215 5.55 9.68 18.45
CA GLY A 215 4.80 9.96 17.23
C GLY A 215 5.67 10.72 16.22
N ILE A 216 5.25 11.93 15.86
CA ILE A 216 5.93 12.75 14.84
C ILE A 216 6.40 14.11 15.39
N PRO A 217 7.34 14.81 14.72
CA PRO A 217 7.60 16.22 14.98
C PRO A 217 6.33 17.06 14.88
N SER A 218 6.28 18.16 15.63
CA SER A 218 5.24 19.17 15.40
C SER A 218 5.39 19.71 13.98
N THR A 219 4.29 19.77 13.24
CA THR A 219 4.29 20.07 11.79
C THR A 219 3.19 21.03 11.40
N ASN A 220 3.50 21.86 10.42
CA ASN A 220 2.54 22.66 9.65
C ASN A 220 1.85 21.81 8.55
N PRO A 221 0.71 22.26 7.99
CA PRO A 221 0.07 21.59 6.85
C PRO A 221 0.94 21.47 5.59
N ASP A 222 1.89 22.39 5.39
CA ASP A 222 2.89 22.35 4.30
C ASP A 222 4.01 21.31 4.51
N GLY A 223 4.02 20.61 5.64
CA GLY A 223 5.03 19.63 6.02
C GLY A 223 6.32 20.20 6.63
N THR A 224 6.43 21.53 6.82
CA THR A 224 7.53 22.12 7.59
C THR A 224 7.41 21.77 9.07
N TYR A 225 8.55 21.51 9.72
CA TYR A 225 8.60 21.18 11.14
C TYR A 225 8.60 22.47 11.97
N MET A 226 7.82 22.48 13.06
CA MET A 226 7.73 23.58 14.02
C MET A 226 8.54 23.24 15.27
N SER A 227 9.36 24.17 15.76
CA SER A 227 10.01 23.99 17.06
C SER A 227 9.02 24.24 18.19
N ILE A 228 8.74 23.22 18.99
CA ILE A 228 7.95 23.35 20.23
C ILE A 228 8.84 23.34 21.48
N ALA A 229 8.31 23.81 22.61
CA ALA A 229 9.01 23.76 23.89
C ALA A 229 9.40 22.32 24.27
N GLY A 230 10.56 22.15 24.88
CA GLY A 230 11.08 20.84 25.32
C GLY A 230 11.63 19.97 24.19
N TYR A 231 10.81 19.62 23.20
CA TYR A 231 11.20 18.73 22.10
C TYR A 231 12.02 19.44 21.00
N GLY A 232 11.85 20.73 20.78
CA GLY A 232 12.41 21.42 19.62
C GLY A 232 11.81 20.88 18.31
N LEU A 233 12.68 20.45 17.38
CA LEU A 233 12.29 19.75 16.13
C LEU A 233 12.32 18.21 16.25
N ASN A 234 12.42 17.68 17.48
CA ASN A 234 12.35 16.25 17.72
C ASN A 234 10.90 15.74 17.72
N ASP A 235 10.75 14.42 17.74
CA ASP A 235 9.45 13.77 17.63
C ASP A 235 8.71 13.91 18.97
N GLN A 236 7.41 14.19 18.92
CA GLN A 236 6.59 14.33 20.13
C GLN A 236 6.35 12.97 20.77
N VAL A 237 6.25 12.93 22.11
CA VAL A 237 6.01 11.71 22.87
C VAL A 237 4.63 11.75 23.54
N THR A 238 3.87 10.66 23.43
CA THR A 238 2.53 10.54 24.00
C THR A 238 2.53 10.55 25.53
N GLY A 239 1.56 11.23 26.16
CA GLY A 239 1.41 11.28 27.63
C GLY A 239 1.00 9.97 28.31
N ARG A 240 0.81 8.88 27.56
CA ARG A 240 0.73 7.50 28.06
C ARG A 240 1.35 6.56 27.02
N ARG A 241 1.90 5.43 27.45
CA ARG A 241 2.42 4.40 26.54
C ARG A 241 1.32 3.66 25.78
N SER A 242 1.62 3.20 24.57
CA SER A 242 0.80 2.27 23.77
C SER A 242 0.27 1.07 24.58
N VAL A 243 -1.00 0.72 24.36
CA VAL A 243 -1.61 -0.53 24.83
C VAL A 243 -1.37 -1.67 23.82
N PRO A 244 -1.39 -2.94 24.23
CA PRO A 244 -1.31 -4.07 23.29
C PRO A 244 -2.40 -4.03 22.21
N ALA A 245 -1.99 -4.04 20.94
CA ALA A 245 -2.88 -4.34 19.80
C ALA A 245 -3.20 -5.85 19.72
N VAL A 246 -2.26 -6.71 20.11
CA VAL A 246 -2.47 -8.17 20.20
C VAL A 246 -3.50 -8.45 21.31
N ASN A 247 -4.54 -9.21 20.96
CA ASN A 247 -5.76 -9.44 21.75
C ASN A 247 -6.62 -8.18 22.03
N ALA A 248 -6.44 -7.05 21.32
CA ALA A 248 -7.27 -5.86 21.54
C ALA A 248 -8.77 -6.11 21.28
N ALA A 249 -9.09 -6.97 20.31
CA ALA A 249 -10.44 -7.28 19.86
C ALA A 249 -11.39 -7.89 20.93
N TYR A 250 -10.88 -8.38 22.06
CA TYR A 250 -11.72 -8.93 23.13
C TYR A 250 -12.27 -7.86 24.10
N PHE A 251 -11.88 -6.60 23.95
CA PHE A 251 -12.20 -5.55 24.92
C PHE A 251 -13.38 -4.67 24.45
N PRO A 252 -14.44 -4.50 25.26
CA PRO A 252 -15.57 -3.62 24.94
C PRO A 252 -15.23 -2.12 25.12
N GLU A 253 -14.14 -1.84 25.84
CA GLU A 253 -13.57 -0.51 26.08
C GLU A 253 -12.05 -0.58 25.87
N LEU A 254 -11.51 0.27 25.00
CA LEU A 254 -10.09 0.32 24.61
C LEU A 254 -9.38 1.60 25.11
N PHE A 255 -8.07 1.67 24.82
CA PHE A 255 -7.07 2.47 25.55
C PHE A 255 -6.94 2.07 27.04
N TRP A 256 -6.19 2.85 27.82
CA TRP A 256 -5.99 2.67 29.26
C TRP A 256 -7.17 3.19 30.10
N ASP A 257 -7.91 4.18 29.60
CA ASP A 257 -8.99 4.89 30.30
C ASP A 257 -10.41 4.39 29.94
N GLY A 258 -10.52 3.68 28.82
CA GLY A 258 -11.76 3.11 28.29
C GLY A 258 -12.48 3.98 27.26
N ARG A 259 -11.89 5.11 26.84
CA ARG A 259 -12.59 6.12 26.01
C ARG A 259 -13.11 5.59 24.66
N ALA A 260 -12.44 4.60 24.07
CA ALA A 260 -12.88 3.94 22.85
C ALA A 260 -13.84 2.77 23.20
N ASN A 261 -15.13 3.07 23.25
CA ASN A 261 -16.17 2.10 23.56
C ASN A 261 -16.83 1.51 22.29
N GLY A 262 -17.68 0.50 22.47
CA GLY A 262 -18.34 -0.23 21.39
C GLY A 262 -19.29 0.56 20.46
N VAL A 263 -19.57 1.84 20.71
CA VAL A 263 -20.40 2.69 19.81
C VAL A 263 -19.51 3.39 18.77
N PHE A 264 -19.35 2.79 17.59
CA PHE A 264 -18.61 3.42 16.50
C PHE A 264 -19.45 4.48 15.79
N ARG A 265 -18.82 5.62 15.49
CA ARG A 265 -19.42 6.78 14.84
C ARG A 265 -18.63 7.18 13.60
N ASP A 266 -19.34 7.70 12.61
CA ASP A 266 -18.72 8.31 11.44
C ASP A 266 -17.89 9.54 11.87
N PRO A 267 -16.59 9.63 11.53
CA PRO A 267 -15.70 10.65 12.07
C PRO A 267 -15.88 12.04 11.45
N ILE A 268 -16.77 12.19 10.44
CA ILE A 268 -17.08 13.48 9.81
C ILE A 268 -18.44 14.01 10.31
N THR A 269 -19.46 13.14 10.33
CA THR A 269 -20.86 13.49 10.64
C THR A 269 -21.26 13.20 12.09
N ASN A 270 -20.43 12.48 12.85
CA ASN A 270 -20.69 12.00 14.22
C ASN A 270 -21.92 11.06 14.34
N ALA A 271 -22.50 10.62 13.21
CA ALA A 271 -23.61 9.69 13.15
C ALA A 271 -23.20 8.30 13.66
N ILE A 272 -24.09 7.59 14.34
CA ILE A 272 -23.81 6.23 14.83
C ILE A 272 -23.80 5.26 13.64
N ILE A 273 -22.69 4.54 13.46
CA ILE A 273 -22.59 3.44 12.50
C ILE A 273 -22.86 2.11 13.21
N TYR A 274 -22.23 1.86 14.38
CA TYR A 274 -22.54 0.71 15.23
C TYR A 274 -22.95 1.16 16.64
N ASN A 275 -23.97 0.53 17.21
CA ASN A 275 -24.39 0.78 18.59
C ASN A 275 -23.73 -0.19 19.60
N ALA A 276 -22.94 -1.16 19.13
CA ALA A 276 -22.16 -2.12 19.93
C ALA A 276 -21.06 -2.77 19.07
N GLY A 277 -20.02 -3.36 19.70
CA GLY A 277 -18.97 -4.14 19.04
C GLY A 277 -17.89 -3.33 18.28
N GLY A 278 -18.06 -2.02 18.16
CA GLY A 278 -17.18 -1.11 17.42
C GLY A 278 -15.98 -0.55 18.18
N ALA A 279 -15.49 -1.23 19.23
CA ALA A 279 -14.47 -0.65 20.12
C ALA A 279 -13.13 -0.39 19.40
N LEU A 280 -12.73 -1.30 18.50
CA LEU A 280 -11.54 -1.13 17.64
C LEU A 280 -11.72 0.03 16.67
N GLU A 281 -12.86 0.14 16.00
CA GLU A 281 -13.16 1.26 15.11
C GLU A 281 -13.15 2.61 15.87
N SER A 282 -13.70 2.66 17.08
CA SER A 282 -13.61 3.82 17.99
C SER A 282 -12.19 4.13 18.48
N GLN A 283 -11.27 3.15 18.48
CA GLN A 283 -9.86 3.34 18.81
C GLN A 283 -9.10 3.89 17.60
N ALA A 284 -9.26 3.27 16.43
CA ALA A 284 -8.53 3.59 15.20
C ALA A 284 -8.92 4.96 14.62
N ALA A 285 -10.11 5.47 14.96
CA ALA A 285 -10.54 6.83 14.66
C ALA A 285 -9.65 7.95 15.26
N GLY A 286 -8.85 7.64 16.30
CA GLY A 286 -8.07 8.63 17.06
C GLY A 286 -6.67 8.95 16.50
N PRO A 287 -5.71 8.01 16.53
CA PRO A 287 -4.30 8.31 16.25
C PRO A 287 -4.02 9.02 14.91
N PRO A 288 -4.66 8.66 13.77
CA PRO A 288 -4.42 9.31 12.48
C PRO A 288 -4.69 10.81 12.42
N VAL A 289 -5.53 11.35 13.32
CA VAL A 289 -5.81 12.80 13.46
C VAL A 289 -5.19 13.43 14.71
N ASN A 290 -4.49 12.67 15.56
CA ASN A 290 -3.82 13.23 16.74
C ASN A 290 -2.49 13.88 16.36
N SER A 291 -2.34 15.17 16.69
CA SER A 291 -1.16 15.98 16.33
C SER A 291 0.14 15.58 17.02
N THR A 292 0.08 14.74 18.05
CA THR A 292 1.26 14.09 18.66
C THR A 292 1.60 12.78 17.93
N GLU A 293 0.60 11.96 17.60
CA GLU A 293 0.80 10.59 17.12
C GLU A 293 1.12 10.53 15.62
N MET A 294 0.26 11.11 14.75
CA MET A 294 0.36 10.95 13.29
C MET A 294 0.02 12.21 12.49
N ALA A 295 -0.59 13.24 13.08
CA ALA A 295 -1.16 14.38 12.35
C ALA A 295 -0.38 15.69 12.49
N HIS A 296 -0.59 16.63 11.56
CA HIS A 296 -0.25 18.03 11.80
C HIS A 296 -1.42 18.71 12.53
N GLY A 297 -1.19 19.90 13.09
CA GLY A 297 -2.30 20.68 13.67
C GLY A 297 -3.44 20.87 12.67
N GLY A 298 -4.67 20.57 13.08
CA GLY A 298 -5.88 20.77 12.27
C GLY A 298 -6.16 19.75 11.16
N ARG A 299 -5.35 18.70 10.99
CA ARG A 299 -5.64 17.63 10.01
C ARG A 299 -6.90 16.87 10.41
N ASN A 300 -7.75 16.55 9.44
CA ASN A 300 -9.00 15.83 9.65
C ASN A 300 -9.10 14.56 8.78
N TRP A 301 -10.17 13.80 8.98
CA TRP A 301 -10.37 12.51 8.32
C TRP A 301 -10.63 12.60 6.81
N THR A 302 -11.09 13.74 6.28
CA THR A 302 -11.19 13.99 4.83
C THR A 302 -9.80 14.03 4.20
N ASP A 303 -8.85 14.75 4.81
CA ASP A 303 -7.48 14.86 4.34
C ASP A 303 -6.76 13.50 4.34
N ILE A 304 -7.13 12.62 5.27
CA ILE A 304 -6.65 11.24 5.33
C ILE A 304 -7.27 10.40 4.21
N ALA A 305 -8.59 10.46 4.01
CA ALA A 305 -9.28 9.73 2.96
C ALA A 305 -8.78 10.11 1.55
N VAL A 306 -8.64 11.42 1.27
CA VAL A 306 -8.05 11.93 0.02
C VAL A 306 -6.61 11.44 -0.16
N ARG A 307 -5.78 11.49 0.90
CA ARG A 307 -4.40 11.00 0.83
C ARG A 307 -4.35 9.50 0.53
N VAL A 308 -5.13 8.66 1.22
CA VAL A 308 -5.17 7.21 0.97
C VAL A 308 -5.65 6.94 -0.45
N SER A 309 -6.71 7.63 -0.92
CA SER A 309 -7.23 7.45 -2.29
C SER A 309 -6.22 7.77 -3.38
N GLY A 310 -5.32 8.73 -3.15
CA GLY A 310 -4.26 9.13 -4.08
C GLY A 310 -2.87 8.53 -3.80
N SER A 311 -2.76 7.52 -2.92
CA SER A 311 -1.49 6.86 -2.59
C SER A 311 -1.44 5.44 -3.17
N LYS A 312 -0.25 4.99 -3.62
CA LYS A 312 -0.03 3.57 -3.90
C LYS A 312 0.08 2.80 -2.57
N PRO A 313 -0.64 1.68 -2.37
CA PRO A 313 -0.60 0.93 -1.12
C PRO A 313 0.81 0.51 -0.71
N LEU A 314 1.20 0.82 0.54
CA LEU A 314 2.49 0.47 1.12
C LEU A 314 3.73 0.98 0.35
N ALA A 315 3.63 2.02 -0.49
CA ALA A 315 4.71 2.50 -1.37
C ALA A 315 6.06 2.78 -0.66
N LEU A 316 6.04 3.04 0.65
CA LEU A 316 7.22 3.33 1.45
C LEU A 316 8.01 2.08 1.87
N VAL A 317 7.38 0.91 1.98
CA VAL A 317 8.01 -0.27 2.60
C VAL A 317 9.10 -0.88 1.72
N PRO A 318 10.27 -1.26 2.26
CA PRO A 318 11.29 -1.98 1.50
C PRO A 318 10.90 -3.45 1.22
N SER A 319 10.08 -4.06 2.07
CA SER A 319 9.64 -5.46 1.91
C SER A 319 8.33 -5.72 2.66
N MET A 320 7.53 -6.66 2.14
CA MET A 320 6.28 -7.10 2.74
C MET A 320 6.05 -8.61 2.51
N PRO A 321 5.16 -9.28 3.27
CA PRO A 321 4.87 -10.70 3.09
C PRO A 321 4.34 -10.99 1.68
N THR A 322 4.84 -12.06 1.05
CA THR A 322 4.57 -12.38 -0.37
C THR A 322 3.08 -12.48 -0.70
N ALA A 323 2.27 -13.01 0.21
CA ALA A 323 0.82 -13.07 0.05
C ALA A 323 0.17 -11.69 -0.05
N LEU A 324 0.63 -10.72 0.77
CA LEU A 324 0.11 -9.35 0.76
C LEU A 324 0.52 -8.61 -0.51
N SER A 325 1.79 -8.72 -0.94
CA SER A 325 2.24 -8.12 -2.21
C SER A 325 1.54 -8.73 -3.42
N THR A 326 1.28 -10.05 -3.41
CA THR A 326 0.57 -10.74 -4.50
C THR A 326 -0.90 -10.33 -4.58
N TRP A 327 -1.58 -10.23 -3.43
CA TRP A 327 -2.97 -9.77 -3.42
C TRP A 327 -3.10 -8.31 -3.87
N ILE A 328 -2.27 -7.40 -3.34
CA ILE A 328 -2.21 -6.00 -3.80
C ILE A 328 -1.94 -5.99 -5.32
N GLY A 329 -0.79 -6.55 -5.74
CA GLY A 329 -0.41 -6.80 -7.12
C GLY A 329 -0.64 -5.60 -8.03
N GLY A 330 0.10 -4.51 -7.77
CA GLY A 330 0.07 -3.25 -8.53
C GLY A 330 -1.04 -2.26 -8.14
N ARG A 331 -2.21 -2.76 -7.72
CA ARG A 331 -3.46 -1.99 -7.60
C ARG A 331 -3.41 -0.82 -6.62
N THR A 332 -4.20 0.21 -6.96
CA THR A 332 -4.46 1.41 -6.17
C THR A 332 -5.35 1.12 -4.96
N TYR A 333 -5.37 2.01 -3.95
CA TYR A 333 -6.29 1.84 -2.82
C TYR A 333 -7.77 1.74 -3.26
N PRO A 334 -8.34 2.62 -4.12
CA PRO A 334 -9.72 2.49 -4.59
C PRO A 334 -10.10 1.08 -5.10
N GLU A 335 -9.25 0.40 -5.87
CA GLU A 335 -9.50 -0.97 -6.33
C GLU A 335 -9.49 -2.01 -5.19
N LEU A 336 -8.65 -1.81 -4.17
CA LEU A 336 -8.66 -2.65 -2.97
C LEU A 336 -9.91 -2.39 -2.11
N PHE A 337 -10.43 -1.16 -2.10
CA PHE A 337 -11.71 -0.83 -1.46
C PHE A 337 -12.90 -1.42 -2.22
N ASP A 338 -12.88 -1.49 -3.56
CA ASP A 338 -13.92 -2.19 -4.33
C ASP A 338 -13.98 -3.69 -3.96
N GLU A 339 -12.82 -4.37 -3.92
CA GLU A 339 -12.76 -5.79 -3.53
C GLU A 339 -13.12 -6.05 -2.05
N ALA A 340 -12.94 -5.07 -1.17
CA ALA A 340 -13.21 -5.19 0.27
C ALA A 340 -14.62 -4.72 0.71
N PHE A 341 -15.24 -3.80 -0.05
CA PHE A 341 -16.50 -3.14 0.32
C PHE A 341 -17.56 -3.10 -0.80
N GLY A 342 -17.24 -3.52 -2.02
CA GLY A 342 -18.15 -3.51 -3.18
C GLY A 342 -18.36 -2.11 -3.79
N THR A 343 -17.43 -1.19 -3.57
CA THR A 343 -17.34 0.13 -4.21
C THR A 343 -15.96 0.74 -3.98
N PRO A 344 -15.39 1.48 -4.95
CA PRO A 344 -14.07 2.09 -4.84
C PRO A 344 -13.98 3.30 -3.89
N ASP A 345 -15.08 3.81 -3.30
CA ASP A 345 -14.99 5.01 -2.45
C ASP A 345 -14.10 4.77 -1.21
N VAL A 346 -12.95 5.43 -1.15
CA VAL A 346 -12.06 5.45 0.01
C VAL A 346 -12.62 6.42 1.05
N THR A 347 -13.44 5.94 1.99
CA THR A 347 -14.06 6.77 3.03
C THR A 347 -13.39 6.60 4.40
N PRO A 348 -13.43 7.61 5.29
CA PRO A 348 -12.90 7.49 6.66
C PRO A 348 -13.43 6.28 7.41
N ALA A 349 -14.74 6.06 7.36
CA ALA A 349 -15.39 4.92 8.02
C ALA A 349 -14.89 3.58 7.46
N ARG A 350 -14.61 3.48 6.14
CA ARG A 350 -14.09 2.24 5.53
C ARG A 350 -12.61 2.01 5.84
N ILE A 351 -11.79 3.05 5.92
CA ILE A 351 -10.38 2.96 6.38
C ILE A 351 -10.35 2.37 7.80
N ILE A 352 -11.13 2.97 8.70
CA ILE A 352 -11.26 2.55 10.11
C ILE A 352 -11.81 1.11 10.21
N MET A 353 -12.86 0.78 9.44
CA MET A 353 -13.40 -0.59 9.36
C MET A 353 -12.37 -1.62 8.93
N ALA A 354 -11.54 -1.31 7.93
CA ALA A 354 -10.53 -2.24 7.42
C ALA A 354 -9.47 -2.51 8.49
N ILE A 355 -8.88 -1.46 9.08
CA ILE A 355 -7.90 -1.55 10.17
C ILE A 355 -8.45 -2.43 11.32
N ALA A 356 -9.66 -2.12 11.80
CA ALA A 356 -10.32 -2.89 12.85
C ALA A 356 -10.72 -4.31 12.42
N THR A 357 -10.76 -4.64 11.12
CA THR A 357 -10.96 -6.01 10.64
C THR A 357 -9.68 -6.81 10.79
N TYR A 358 -8.53 -6.23 10.42
CA TYR A 358 -7.22 -6.86 10.62
C TYR A 358 -6.93 -7.08 12.11
N GLU A 359 -7.18 -6.10 12.98
CA GLU A 359 -6.96 -6.24 14.43
C GLU A 359 -7.79 -7.36 15.07
N ARG A 360 -8.96 -7.71 14.52
CA ARG A 360 -9.76 -8.88 14.96
C ARG A 360 -9.09 -10.22 14.66
N THR A 361 -8.08 -10.27 13.80
CA THR A 361 -7.29 -11.48 13.53
C THR A 361 -6.08 -11.64 14.47
N LEU A 362 -5.70 -10.59 15.20
CA LEU A 362 -4.48 -10.56 16.04
C LEU A 362 -4.72 -11.16 17.44
N TYR A 363 -5.29 -12.36 17.53
CA TYR A 363 -5.51 -13.08 18.79
C TYR A 363 -4.49 -14.20 19.00
N SER A 364 -3.94 -14.29 20.22
CA SER A 364 -2.80 -15.14 20.53
C SER A 364 -3.22 -16.34 21.39
N ASP A 365 -3.71 -17.39 20.72
CA ASP A 365 -4.31 -18.61 21.28
C ASP A 365 -3.37 -19.84 21.36
N GLN A 366 -2.06 -19.66 21.13
CA GLN A 366 -1.07 -20.74 21.14
C GLN A 366 0.01 -20.52 22.22
N THR A 367 -0.35 -19.93 23.36
CA THR A 367 0.57 -19.81 24.50
C THR A 367 0.73 -21.17 25.18
N LYS A 368 1.82 -21.34 25.96
CA LYS A 368 2.01 -22.58 26.74
C LYS A 368 0.88 -22.82 27.77
N ILE A 369 0.22 -21.75 28.22
CA ILE A 369 -1.00 -21.85 29.06
C ILE A 369 -2.18 -22.45 28.29
N ASP A 370 -2.34 -22.14 27.00
CA ASP A 370 -3.39 -22.75 26.17
C ASP A 370 -3.10 -24.23 25.89
N LEU A 371 -1.82 -24.60 25.71
CA LEU A 371 -1.41 -26.00 25.53
C LEU A 371 -1.55 -26.82 26.84
N ASP A 372 -1.25 -26.21 27.99
CA ASP A 372 -1.45 -26.81 29.31
C ASP A 372 -2.95 -27.01 29.60
N ALA A 373 -3.78 -25.97 29.39
CA ALA A 373 -5.23 -26.04 29.56
C ALA A 373 -5.93 -27.07 28.65
N GLN A 374 -5.28 -27.48 27.56
CA GLN A 374 -5.73 -28.54 26.66
C GLN A 374 -5.17 -29.93 26.98
N GLY A 375 -4.29 -30.06 27.98
CA GLY A 375 -3.60 -31.30 28.30
C GLY A 375 -2.61 -31.76 27.23
N ILE A 376 -2.13 -30.85 26.36
CA ILE A 376 -1.19 -31.13 25.26
C ILE A 376 0.25 -31.00 25.76
N GLN A 377 0.57 -29.87 26.40
CA GLN A 377 1.90 -29.60 26.97
C GLN A 377 1.76 -28.98 28.35
N ALA A 378 2.05 -29.75 29.39
CA ALA A 378 1.99 -29.28 30.77
C ALA A 378 3.00 -28.15 31.06
N LEU A 379 2.64 -27.28 32.01
CA LEU A 379 3.58 -26.38 32.65
C LEU A 379 4.70 -27.16 33.37
N ASN A 380 5.91 -26.60 33.34
CA ASN A 380 7.03 -27.12 34.09
C ASN A 380 6.88 -26.83 35.60
N ALA A 381 7.73 -27.47 36.42
CA ALA A 381 7.64 -27.36 37.88
C ALA A 381 7.87 -25.93 38.43
N GLN A 382 8.49 -25.02 37.68
CA GLN A 382 8.64 -23.61 38.06
C GLN A 382 7.39 -22.81 37.71
N GLU A 383 6.93 -22.91 36.46
CA GLU A 383 5.72 -22.24 35.96
C GLU A 383 4.47 -22.65 36.78
N GLN A 384 4.36 -23.92 37.19
CA GLN A 384 3.26 -24.41 38.03
C GLN A 384 3.35 -23.92 39.48
N ARG A 385 4.55 -23.74 40.06
CA ARG A 385 4.69 -23.02 41.34
C ARG A 385 4.31 -21.55 41.19
N GLY A 386 4.67 -20.93 40.06
CA GLY A 386 4.28 -19.56 39.71
C GLY A 386 2.78 -19.38 39.62
N ARG A 387 2.07 -20.29 38.94
CA ARG A 387 0.60 -20.38 38.90
C ARG A 387 0.01 -20.44 40.31
N ASN A 388 0.55 -21.31 41.18
CA ASN A 388 0.09 -21.45 42.56
C ASN A 388 0.31 -20.17 43.38
N ALA A 389 1.49 -19.56 43.27
CA ALA A 389 1.83 -18.32 43.96
C ALA A 389 1.00 -17.12 43.46
N PHE A 390 0.78 -17.00 42.16
CA PHE A 390 -0.06 -15.98 41.53
C PHE A 390 -1.52 -16.05 42.02
N ASN A 391 -2.07 -17.26 42.11
CA ASN A 391 -3.41 -17.49 42.64
C ASN A 391 -3.50 -17.19 44.15
N ALA A 392 -2.49 -17.61 44.94
CA ALA A 392 -2.43 -17.35 46.38
C ALA A 392 -2.21 -15.86 46.73
N SER A 393 -1.63 -15.08 45.81
CA SER A 393 -1.28 -13.66 46.00
C SER A 393 -2.36 -12.69 45.55
N SER A 394 -3.60 -13.15 45.38
CA SER A 394 -4.74 -12.37 44.85
C SER A 394 -4.58 -11.80 43.43
N CYS A 395 -3.50 -12.09 42.69
CA CYS A 395 -3.29 -11.55 41.35
C CYS A 395 -4.42 -11.93 40.39
N ALA A 396 -4.90 -13.17 40.50
CA ALA A 396 -6.02 -13.73 39.75
C ALA A 396 -7.40 -13.06 40.03
N VAL A 397 -7.52 -12.20 41.06
CA VAL A 397 -8.76 -11.44 41.33
C VAL A 397 -8.98 -10.34 40.28
N CYS A 398 -7.90 -9.74 39.79
CA CYS A 398 -7.93 -8.75 38.71
C CYS A 398 -7.58 -9.41 37.36
N HIS A 399 -6.60 -10.32 37.37
CA HIS A 399 -6.12 -11.01 36.17
C HIS A 399 -6.80 -12.38 35.99
N ALA A 400 -8.13 -12.34 35.85
CA ALA A 400 -8.99 -13.52 35.77
C ALA A 400 -9.18 -14.06 34.34
N GLY A 401 -9.67 -15.29 34.24
CA GLY A 401 -10.12 -15.92 32.98
C GLY A 401 -9.02 -16.13 31.93
N ASN A 402 -9.43 -16.60 30.74
CA ASN A 402 -8.49 -16.99 29.66
C ASN A 402 -7.61 -15.84 29.15
N LEU A 403 -8.07 -14.58 29.31
CA LEU A 403 -7.34 -13.38 28.92
C LEU A 403 -6.45 -12.81 30.04
N PHE A 404 -6.51 -13.35 31.26
CA PHE A 404 -5.83 -12.80 32.45
C PHE A 404 -6.14 -11.32 32.68
N THR A 405 -7.44 -10.98 32.62
CA THR A 405 -8.02 -9.69 32.99
C THR A 405 -9.52 -9.83 33.20
N ASP A 406 -10.06 -9.15 34.21
CA ASP A 406 -11.48 -8.99 34.51
C ASP A 406 -12.13 -7.81 33.76
N ASN A 407 -11.37 -7.12 32.89
CA ASN A 407 -11.74 -5.90 32.18
C ASN A 407 -12.17 -4.72 33.07
N SER A 408 -11.92 -4.78 34.38
CA SER A 408 -12.19 -3.68 35.30
C SER A 408 -11.19 -2.54 35.13
N PHE A 409 -11.51 -1.40 35.75
CA PHE A 409 -10.63 -0.25 35.86
C PHE A 409 -10.27 -0.05 37.33
N ARG A 410 -8.98 0.14 37.64
CA ARG A 410 -8.49 0.18 39.02
C ARG A 410 -7.31 1.14 39.15
N TYR A 411 -7.27 1.89 40.26
CA TYR A 411 -6.08 2.65 40.65
C TYR A 411 -5.18 1.77 41.52
N ILE A 412 -3.97 1.46 41.03
CA ILE A 412 -3.03 0.55 41.70
C ILE A 412 -1.82 1.26 42.31
N GLY A 413 -1.76 2.60 42.26
CA GLY A 413 -0.66 3.36 42.85
C GLY A 413 0.65 3.35 42.04
N VAL A 414 0.59 3.38 40.71
CA VAL A 414 1.78 3.55 39.85
C VAL A 414 2.33 4.99 39.90
N ARG A 415 1.43 5.96 40.09
CA ARG A 415 1.69 7.41 40.01
C ARG A 415 0.60 8.17 40.77
N PRO A 416 0.82 9.40 41.28
CA PRO A 416 -0.23 10.22 41.88
C PRO A 416 -1.42 10.49 40.94
N GLN A 417 -2.63 10.45 41.51
CA GLN A 417 -3.90 10.51 40.77
C GLN A 417 -4.17 11.87 40.11
N ASN A 418 -3.54 12.93 40.61
CA ASN A 418 -3.62 14.29 40.09
C ASN A 418 -2.73 14.51 38.84
N GLU A 419 -1.78 13.62 38.56
CA GLU A 419 -0.86 13.74 37.44
C GLU A 419 -1.32 12.98 36.20
N ASP A 420 -1.98 11.83 36.39
CA ASP A 420 -2.75 11.16 35.33
C ASP A 420 -4.10 10.72 35.91
N THR A 421 -5.14 11.50 35.61
CA THR A 421 -6.49 11.29 36.16
C THR A 421 -7.23 10.09 35.56
N GLY A 422 -6.68 9.46 34.51
CA GLY A 422 -7.19 8.18 33.99
C GLY A 422 -8.68 8.18 33.62
N ARG A 423 -9.42 7.15 34.03
CA ARG A 423 -10.83 6.95 33.66
C ARG A 423 -11.78 8.09 34.08
N SER A 424 -11.48 8.90 35.10
CA SER A 424 -12.36 10.03 35.44
C SER A 424 -12.45 11.10 34.33
N GLN A 425 -11.47 11.15 33.42
CA GLN A 425 -11.53 11.94 32.18
C GLN A 425 -12.67 11.48 31.24
N VAL A 426 -13.05 10.21 31.31
CA VAL A 426 -14.06 9.56 30.45
C VAL A 426 -15.42 9.50 31.13
N THR A 427 -15.46 9.23 32.44
CA THR A 427 -16.71 9.05 33.20
C THR A 427 -17.21 10.33 33.88
N GLY A 428 -16.37 11.37 34.00
CA GLY A 428 -16.68 12.58 34.78
C GLY A 428 -16.78 12.35 36.29
N ASN A 429 -16.47 11.14 36.77
CA ASN A 429 -16.64 10.74 38.16
C ASN A 429 -15.29 10.70 38.90
N ASN A 430 -15.14 11.55 39.91
CA ASN A 430 -13.91 11.65 40.70
C ASN A 430 -13.52 10.35 41.43
N GLN A 431 -14.45 9.40 41.64
CA GLN A 431 -14.13 8.09 42.19
C GLN A 431 -13.33 7.21 41.20
N ASN A 432 -13.34 7.53 39.90
CA ASN A 432 -12.55 6.83 38.88
C ASN A 432 -11.16 7.47 38.61
N THR A 433 -10.73 8.41 39.46
CA THR A 433 -9.48 9.15 39.22
C THR A 433 -8.26 8.25 39.39
N GLY A 434 -7.32 8.30 38.45
CA GLY A 434 -6.15 7.43 38.39
C GLY A 434 -6.48 5.95 38.11
N GLU A 435 -7.73 5.62 37.78
CA GLU A 435 -8.08 4.25 37.40
C GLU A 435 -7.73 3.98 35.94
N PHE A 436 -7.10 2.83 35.71
CA PHE A 436 -6.78 2.33 34.38
C PHE A 436 -7.27 0.90 34.21
N ARG A 437 -7.58 0.52 32.97
CA ARG A 437 -8.03 -0.81 32.57
C ARG A 437 -7.00 -1.86 32.98
N VAL A 438 -7.43 -2.92 33.64
CA VAL A 438 -6.57 -4.07 33.94
C VAL A 438 -6.13 -4.71 32.61
N PRO A 439 -4.84 -4.69 32.26
CA PRO A 439 -4.38 -5.19 30.97
C PRO A 439 -4.30 -6.72 30.98
N SER A 440 -4.46 -7.34 29.81
CA SER A 440 -4.15 -8.77 29.64
C SER A 440 -2.65 -9.02 29.89
N LEU A 441 -2.36 -10.13 30.58
CA LEU A 441 -1.00 -10.64 30.77
C LEU A 441 -0.49 -11.48 29.58
N ARG A 442 -1.33 -11.80 28.58
CA ARG A 442 -0.89 -12.49 27.35
C ARG A 442 0.18 -11.65 26.65
N ASN A 443 1.29 -12.31 26.28
CA ASN A 443 2.49 -11.70 25.69
C ASN A 443 3.13 -10.59 26.54
N ALA A 444 2.86 -10.51 27.86
CA ALA A 444 3.46 -9.49 28.72
C ALA A 444 4.99 -9.60 28.81
N ALA A 445 5.56 -10.80 28.66
CA ALA A 445 7.00 -11.02 28.67
C ALA A 445 7.75 -10.46 27.43
N LEU A 446 7.04 -10.14 26.34
CA LEU A 446 7.62 -9.54 25.13
C LEU A 446 7.75 -8.00 25.23
N ARG A 447 7.15 -7.38 26.25
CA ARG A 447 7.03 -5.92 26.38
C ARG A 447 8.29 -5.33 27.01
N GLY A 448 8.97 -4.42 26.29
CA GLY A 448 10.20 -3.78 26.78
C GLY A 448 10.02 -2.79 27.94
N THR A 449 8.80 -2.26 28.16
CA THR A 449 8.42 -1.53 29.38
C THR A 449 6.98 -1.83 29.81
N PHE A 450 6.56 -1.33 30.98
CA PHE A 450 5.31 -1.70 31.66
C PHE A 450 4.56 -0.50 32.27
N PHE A 451 3.26 -0.71 32.52
CA PHE A 451 2.25 0.26 32.97
C PHE A 451 1.99 1.43 32.00
N HIS A 452 1.00 2.28 32.32
CA HIS A 452 0.59 3.44 31.51
C HIS A 452 1.71 4.49 31.36
N ASN A 453 2.62 4.60 32.34
CA ASN A 453 3.74 5.54 32.33
C ASN A 453 5.07 4.97 31.79
N GLY A 454 5.16 3.66 31.50
CA GLY A 454 6.36 3.04 30.92
C GLY A 454 7.62 3.01 31.80
N ASN A 455 7.55 3.42 33.08
CA ASN A 455 8.75 3.66 33.92
C ASN A 455 9.39 2.37 34.50
N PHE A 456 8.80 1.20 34.21
CA PHE A 456 9.29 -0.12 34.61
C PHE A 456 9.73 -0.90 33.36
N THR A 457 10.90 -1.53 33.38
CA THR A 457 11.52 -2.17 32.18
C THR A 457 11.57 -3.70 32.22
N THR A 458 11.21 -4.33 33.36
CA THR A 458 11.25 -5.79 33.51
C THR A 458 10.09 -6.33 34.35
N LEU A 459 9.66 -7.57 34.05
CA LEU A 459 8.67 -8.29 34.86
C LEU A 459 9.09 -8.44 36.33
N ASN A 460 10.40 -8.55 36.62
CA ASN A 460 10.91 -8.58 38.00
C ASN A 460 10.56 -7.30 38.77
N GLN A 461 10.73 -6.12 38.17
CA GLN A 461 10.36 -4.85 38.83
C GLN A 461 8.84 -4.70 38.97
N VAL A 462 8.05 -5.22 38.01
CA VAL A 462 6.58 -5.24 38.07
C VAL A 462 6.09 -6.12 39.20
N VAL A 463 6.61 -7.35 39.35
CA VAL A 463 6.26 -8.24 40.47
C VAL A 463 6.73 -7.63 41.80
N ALA A 464 7.90 -7.01 41.84
CA ALA A 464 8.38 -6.28 43.02
C ALA A 464 7.53 -5.02 43.36
N PHE A 465 6.84 -4.42 42.39
CA PHE A 465 5.88 -3.32 42.60
C PHE A 465 4.60 -3.82 43.27
N TYR A 466 4.01 -4.91 42.78
CA TYR A 466 2.85 -5.52 43.43
C TYR A 466 3.22 -6.09 44.81
N ASN A 467 4.40 -6.70 44.97
CA ASN A 467 4.85 -7.27 46.23
C ASN A 467 5.03 -6.26 47.37
N ARG A 468 5.30 -4.98 47.05
CA ARG A 468 5.35 -3.88 48.04
C ARG A 468 4.02 -3.11 48.19
N GLY A 469 3.00 -3.47 47.41
CA GLY A 469 1.67 -2.83 47.46
C GLY A 469 1.54 -1.54 46.65
N GLY A 470 2.36 -1.35 45.61
CA GLY A 470 2.40 -0.13 44.80
C GLY A 470 3.05 1.07 45.51
N ASP A 471 3.45 2.07 44.75
CA ASP A 471 4.29 3.18 45.22
C ASP A 471 3.49 4.37 45.78
N PHE A 472 2.26 4.57 45.28
CA PHE A 472 1.38 5.67 45.67
C PHE A 472 0.05 5.17 46.26
N ASN A 473 -0.62 6.03 47.04
CA ASN A 473 -1.91 5.75 47.69
C ASN A 473 -3.01 6.71 47.21
N GLY A 474 -4.25 6.48 47.63
CA GLY A 474 -5.43 7.26 47.24
C GLY A 474 -6.74 6.63 47.73
N PRO A 475 -7.86 7.38 47.77
CA PRO A 475 -9.10 6.94 48.43
C PRO A 475 -9.80 5.75 47.74
N ASN A 476 -9.64 5.59 46.43
CA ASN A 476 -10.19 4.49 45.63
C ASN A 476 -9.19 3.32 45.41
N LYS A 477 -7.96 3.39 45.96
CA LYS A 477 -6.99 2.29 45.85
C LYS A 477 -7.51 1.06 46.62
N PRO A 478 -7.65 -0.12 45.98
CA PRO A 478 -8.19 -1.31 46.65
C PRO A 478 -7.13 -1.95 47.54
N ASN A 479 -6.88 -1.35 48.72
CA ASN A 479 -5.83 -1.73 49.67
C ASN A 479 -6.02 -3.13 50.30
N ASN A 480 -7.15 -3.79 50.06
CA ASN A 480 -7.36 -5.20 50.37
C ASN A 480 -6.70 -6.15 49.36
N LEU A 481 -6.43 -5.68 48.14
CA LEU A 481 -5.81 -6.42 47.03
C LEU A 481 -4.41 -5.90 46.70
N ILE A 482 -4.25 -4.57 46.65
CA ILE A 482 -2.97 -3.89 46.36
C ILE A 482 -2.33 -3.47 47.70
N ARG A 483 -1.50 -4.37 48.24
CA ARG A 483 -0.86 -4.28 49.56
C ARG A 483 0.45 -5.09 49.54
N PRO A 484 1.35 -4.93 50.53
CA PRO A 484 2.52 -5.80 50.65
C PRO A 484 2.12 -7.29 50.68
N LEU A 485 2.74 -8.10 49.82
CA LEU A 485 2.37 -9.52 49.62
C LEU A 485 3.31 -10.49 50.35
N GLY A 486 4.49 -10.04 50.79
CA GLY A 486 5.45 -10.85 51.55
C GLY A 486 6.19 -11.92 50.73
N LEU A 487 6.20 -11.80 49.40
CA LEU A 487 6.78 -12.78 48.49
C LEU A 487 8.31 -12.74 48.55
N ASN A 488 8.93 -13.88 48.90
CA ASN A 488 10.37 -14.06 48.79
C ASN A 488 10.84 -14.07 47.31
N ALA A 489 12.15 -13.96 47.09
CA ALA A 489 12.71 -13.88 45.73
C ALA A 489 12.37 -15.10 44.85
N GLY A 490 12.28 -16.30 45.42
CA GLY A 490 11.88 -17.51 44.69
C GLY A 490 10.42 -17.46 44.23
N ALA A 491 9.50 -17.06 45.11
CA ALA A 491 8.09 -16.89 44.74
C ALA A 491 7.88 -15.80 43.68
N GLN A 492 8.66 -14.71 43.73
CA GLN A 492 8.63 -13.68 42.69
C GLN A 492 9.14 -14.21 41.34
N ALA A 493 10.26 -14.93 41.32
CA ALA A 493 10.82 -15.54 40.11
C ALA A 493 9.91 -16.62 39.51
N ASP A 494 9.27 -17.43 40.36
CA ASP A 494 8.26 -18.42 39.94
C ASP A 494 7.06 -17.73 39.25
N ILE A 495 6.54 -16.62 39.81
CA ILE A 495 5.47 -15.82 39.17
C ILE A 495 5.91 -15.24 37.82
N VAL A 496 7.16 -14.76 37.69
CA VAL A 496 7.68 -14.27 36.41
C VAL A 496 7.73 -15.38 35.36
N ALA A 497 8.17 -16.60 35.73
CA ALA A 497 8.14 -17.76 34.84
C ALA A 497 6.72 -18.13 34.39
N PHE A 498 5.72 -18.03 35.29
CA PHE A 498 4.32 -18.24 34.94
C PHE A 498 3.77 -17.19 33.97
N ILE A 499 4.17 -15.92 34.09
CA ILE A 499 3.81 -14.86 33.13
C ILE A 499 4.52 -15.08 31.78
N GLN A 500 5.76 -15.57 31.79
CA GLN A 500 6.49 -15.94 30.55
C GLN A 500 5.80 -17.06 29.78
N ALA A 501 5.17 -18.02 30.45
CA ALA A 501 4.36 -19.07 29.81
C ALA A 501 3.10 -18.55 29.08
N MET A 502 2.69 -17.29 29.30
CA MET A 502 1.61 -16.61 28.58
C MET A 502 2.05 -15.98 27.25
N THR A 503 3.23 -16.36 26.73
CA THR A 503 3.77 -15.90 25.45
C THR A 503 3.37 -16.86 24.33
N ASP A 504 2.88 -16.31 23.22
CA ASP A 504 2.55 -17.06 22.00
C ASP A 504 3.76 -17.05 21.05
N PRO A 505 4.26 -18.22 20.60
CA PRO A 505 5.42 -18.28 19.72
C PRO A 505 5.24 -17.54 18.38
N ARG A 506 4.01 -17.45 17.85
CA ARG A 506 3.75 -16.77 16.58
C ARG A 506 3.87 -15.26 16.70
N VAL A 507 3.46 -14.73 17.85
CA VAL A 507 3.61 -13.31 18.20
C VAL A 507 5.09 -12.98 18.31
N ALA A 508 5.84 -13.77 19.08
CA ALA A 508 7.28 -13.57 19.29
C ALA A 508 8.12 -13.66 18.01
N ASN A 509 7.74 -14.53 17.08
CA ASN A 509 8.46 -14.79 15.82
C ASN A 509 7.88 -14.06 14.60
N GLU A 510 6.87 -13.20 14.78
CA GLU A 510 6.14 -12.50 13.70
C GLU A 510 5.68 -13.43 12.55
N THR A 511 5.13 -14.60 12.89
CA THR A 511 4.52 -15.53 11.92
C THR A 511 3.01 -15.32 11.85
N GLY A 512 2.39 -15.64 10.71
CA GLY A 512 0.95 -15.41 10.46
C GLY A 512 0.01 -15.84 11.61
N PRO A 513 -0.97 -14.99 12.01
CA PRO A 513 -1.36 -13.72 11.39
C PRO A 513 -0.51 -12.50 11.80
N PHE A 514 0.56 -12.69 12.59
CA PHE A 514 1.41 -11.62 13.14
C PHE A 514 2.57 -11.20 12.22
N ASP A 515 2.61 -11.73 11.00
CA ASP A 515 3.57 -11.34 9.97
C ASP A 515 3.26 -9.95 9.41
N ARG A 516 4.29 -9.21 9.01
CA ARG A 516 4.18 -7.77 8.71
C ARG A 516 5.15 -7.30 7.61
N PRO A 517 4.90 -6.13 7.00
CA PRO A 517 5.93 -5.37 6.31
C PRO A 517 7.03 -4.88 7.26
N THR A 518 8.23 -4.72 6.71
CA THR A 518 9.25 -3.85 7.29
C THR A 518 8.87 -2.40 6.98
N LEU A 519 8.99 -1.49 7.95
CA LEU A 519 8.64 -0.08 7.77
C LEU A 519 9.77 0.70 7.08
N TYR A 520 9.44 1.86 6.49
CA TYR A 520 10.46 2.76 5.94
C TYR A 520 11.39 3.26 7.06
N MET A 521 10.86 3.57 8.24
CA MET A 521 11.66 3.99 9.40
C MET A 521 12.54 2.88 10.00
N GLU A 522 12.35 1.62 9.61
CA GLU A 522 13.23 0.49 9.96
C GLU A 522 14.34 0.25 8.91
N SER A 523 14.40 1.05 7.84
CA SER A 523 15.16 0.74 6.62
C SER A 523 16.32 1.70 6.33
N ASN A 524 17.19 1.31 5.41
CA ASN A 524 18.25 2.15 4.86
C ASN A 524 17.76 3.24 3.88
N ARG A 525 16.45 3.37 3.65
CA ARG A 525 15.85 4.46 2.85
C ARG A 525 15.77 5.79 3.61
N VAL A 526 15.86 5.76 4.94
CA VAL A 526 15.87 6.97 5.78
C VAL A 526 17.16 7.78 5.52
N PRO A 527 17.09 9.12 5.33
CA PRO A 527 18.28 9.95 5.14
C PRO A 527 19.31 9.79 6.27
N ALA A 528 20.52 9.34 5.91
CA ALA A 528 21.60 9.10 6.85
C ALA A 528 22.43 10.37 7.08
N ILE A 529 22.66 10.74 8.35
CA ILE A 529 23.51 11.89 8.68
C ILE A 529 24.98 11.50 8.56
N THR A 530 25.74 12.29 7.79
CA THR A 530 27.09 11.95 7.31
C THR A 530 28.02 13.17 7.25
N GLY A 531 29.33 12.93 7.28
CA GLY A 531 30.35 13.99 7.20
C GLY A 531 30.41 14.89 8.42
N THR A 532 31.24 15.93 8.34
CA THR A 532 31.45 16.92 9.41
C THR A 532 30.86 18.28 9.05
N GLY A 533 30.30 18.96 10.04
CA GLY A 533 29.91 20.36 9.93
C GLY A 533 31.07 21.33 10.22
N ARG A 534 30.77 22.63 10.20
CA ARG A 534 31.64 23.73 10.63
C ARG A 534 30.95 24.49 11.74
N ALA A 535 31.60 24.61 12.90
CA ALA A 535 31.09 25.37 14.02
C ALA A 535 31.05 26.88 13.73
N GLY A 536 30.13 27.59 14.39
CA GLY A 536 30.03 29.04 14.35
C GLY A 536 30.05 29.68 15.73
N SER A 537 29.21 30.69 15.93
CA SER A 537 29.01 31.38 17.20
C SER A 537 28.79 30.38 18.35
N GLY A 538 29.45 30.61 19.48
CA GLY A 538 29.43 29.71 20.64
C GLY A 538 30.15 28.37 20.43
N ASN A 539 30.90 28.19 19.33
CA ASN A 539 31.50 26.93 18.91
C ASN A 539 30.46 25.80 18.67
N VAL A 540 29.22 26.16 18.31
CA VAL A 540 28.15 25.22 18.03
C VAL A 540 28.14 24.82 16.55
N VAL A 541 28.00 23.54 16.26
CA VAL A 541 27.75 23.01 14.91
C VAL A 541 26.23 22.88 14.72
N PRO A 542 25.62 23.51 13.70
CA PRO A 542 24.20 23.31 13.38
C PRO A 542 23.90 21.85 13.05
N GLN A 543 22.86 21.25 13.64
CA GLN A 543 22.51 19.85 13.39
C GLN A 543 21.36 19.75 12.38
N ILE A 544 21.56 18.98 11.31
CA ILE A 544 20.55 18.73 10.27
C ILE A 544 19.63 17.56 10.67
N LYS A 545 18.33 17.65 10.37
CA LYS A 545 17.36 16.56 10.46
C LYS A 545 16.53 16.48 9.18
N ALA A 546 16.58 15.32 8.53
CA ALA A 546 15.68 14.91 7.45
C ALA A 546 15.22 13.47 7.75
N ILE A 547 13.92 13.26 7.93
CA ILE A 547 13.34 11.92 8.17
C ILE A 547 12.15 11.63 7.24
N SER A 548 11.52 12.65 6.66
CA SER A 548 10.47 12.48 5.65
C SER A 548 11.00 11.64 4.46
N PRO A 549 10.22 10.71 3.88
CA PRO A 549 10.71 9.84 2.81
C PRO A 549 11.14 10.59 1.54
N PRO A 550 12.32 10.29 0.98
CA PRO A 550 12.71 10.68 -0.38
C PRO A 550 12.01 9.80 -1.44
N LEU A 551 10.69 9.62 -1.30
CA LEU A 551 9.87 8.93 -2.29
C LEU A 551 9.66 9.88 -3.49
N ALA A 552 9.83 9.38 -4.71
CA ALA A 552 9.50 10.12 -5.92
C ALA A 552 8.05 10.63 -5.90
N GLY A 553 7.84 11.89 -6.28
CA GLY A 553 6.52 12.53 -6.21
C GLY A 553 6.02 12.85 -4.79
N ASN A 554 6.79 12.63 -3.71
CA ASN A 554 6.43 13.13 -2.39
C ASN A 554 6.45 14.68 -2.38
N PRO A 555 5.31 15.37 -2.18
CA PRO A 555 5.27 16.83 -2.17
C PRO A 555 5.95 17.46 -0.93
N ASN A 556 6.14 16.68 0.14
CA ASN A 556 6.60 17.17 1.44
C ASN A 556 7.82 16.34 1.92
N PHE A 557 8.95 16.44 1.23
CA PHE A 557 10.24 16.01 1.74
C PHE A 557 10.84 17.14 2.58
N THR A 558 10.84 16.95 3.89
CA THR A 558 11.23 17.99 4.86
C THR A 558 12.68 17.84 5.28
N VAL A 559 13.46 18.90 5.09
CA VAL A 559 14.83 19.04 5.61
C VAL A 559 14.87 20.24 6.56
N SER A 560 15.40 20.04 7.74
CA SER A 560 15.43 21.02 8.82
C SER A 560 16.81 21.12 9.47
N VAL A 561 17.06 22.20 10.21
CA VAL A 561 18.27 22.44 10.98
C VAL A 561 17.92 23.03 12.34
N ASN A 562 18.64 22.62 13.37
CA ASN A 562 18.64 23.24 14.70
C ASN A 562 20.07 23.57 15.13
N SER A 563 20.24 24.10 16.34
CA SER A 563 21.56 24.45 16.90
C SER A 563 22.35 25.48 16.07
N ALA A 564 21.64 26.29 15.28
CA ALA A 564 22.21 27.35 14.47
C ALA A 564 22.30 28.68 15.24
N LEU A 565 22.92 29.70 14.63
CA LEU A 565 22.69 31.09 15.01
C LEU A 565 21.24 31.47 14.68
N GLY A 566 20.49 32.05 15.62
CA GLY A 566 19.12 32.54 15.40
C GLY A 566 19.05 33.91 14.72
N ASN A 567 17.96 34.18 13.99
CA ASN A 567 17.75 35.35 13.13
C ASN A 567 18.84 35.55 12.06
N ALA A 568 19.39 34.45 11.57
CA ALA A 568 20.44 34.41 10.55
C ALA A 568 19.89 33.95 9.20
N ASN A 569 20.45 34.49 8.11
CA ASN A 569 20.20 33.99 6.76
C ASN A 569 20.81 32.59 6.59
N ALA A 570 20.02 31.63 6.10
CA ALA A 570 20.40 30.24 5.93
C ALA A 570 20.10 29.75 4.51
N VAL A 571 20.96 28.88 3.96
CA VAL A 571 20.79 28.27 2.64
C VAL A 571 20.87 26.75 2.79
N LEU A 572 19.81 26.08 2.37
CA LEU A 572 19.78 24.64 2.13
C LEU A 572 20.25 24.39 0.69
N VAL A 573 21.28 23.56 0.54
CA VAL A 573 21.76 23.04 -0.75
C VAL A 573 21.51 21.54 -0.78
N ILE A 574 20.97 21.02 -1.88
CA ILE A 574 20.80 19.59 -2.13
C ILE A 574 21.38 19.27 -3.51
N ASP A 575 22.39 18.41 -3.52
CA ASP A 575 23.21 18.06 -4.69
C ASP A 575 23.58 16.57 -4.68
N GLU A 576 23.99 16.00 -5.81
CA GLU A 576 24.44 14.59 -5.90
C GLU A 576 25.82 14.35 -5.31
N THR A 577 26.63 15.40 -5.20
CA THR A 577 27.91 15.39 -4.48
C THR A 577 27.71 16.01 -3.09
N ASP A 578 28.41 15.55 -2.03
CA ASP A 578 28.37 16.25 -0.72
C ASP A 578 28.93 17.67 -0.93
N PRO A 579 28.12 18.74 -0.77
CA PRO A 579 28.58 20.10 -0.99
C PRO A 579 29.65 20.55 0.03
N GLY A 580 29.86 19.77 1.10
CA GLY A 580 31.03 19.86 1.98
C GLY A 580 31.11 21.16 2.80
N THR A 581 32.33 21.52 3.20
CA THR A 581 32.64 22.77 3.93
C THR A 581 33.55 23.71 3.12
N PRO A 582 33.08 24.23 1.96
CA PRO A 582 33.83 25.13 1.07
C PRO A 582 34.14 26.51 1.70
N ALA A 583 34.94 27.31 0.99
CA ALA A 583 35.23 28.69 1.35
C ALA A 583 34.04 29.66 1.09
N SER A 584 33.12 29.30 0.20
CA SER A 584 31.90 30.06 -0.12
C SER A 584 30.69 29.13 -0.15
N ILE A 585 29.51 29.64 0.20
CA ILE A 585 28.25 28.88 0.07
C ILE A 585 28.03 28.51 -1.41
N PRO A 586 27.69 27.25 -1.76
CA PRO A 586 27.43 26.85 -3.14
C PRO A 586 26.43 27.77 -3.86
N ALA A 587 26.68 28.06 -5.13
CA ALA A 587 25.82 28.89 -5.97
C ALA A 587 24.59 28.13 -6.51
N THR A 588 24.71 26.82 -6.63
CA THR A 588 23.72 25.86 -7.15
C THR A 588 23.63 24.64 -6.24
N GLY A 589 22.68 23.75 -6.53
CA GLY A 589 22.62 22.36 -6.06
C GLY A 589 21.76 21.57 -7.05
N SER A 590 22.17 20.36 -7.45
CA SER A 590 21.57 19.65 -8.59
C SER A 590 20.10 19.25 -8.41
N LEU A 591 19.60 19.15 -7.17
CA LEU A 591 18.18 18.93 -6.87
C LEU A 591 17.49 20.19 -6.34
N ALA A 592 18.13 20.93 -5.42
CA ALA A 592 17.53 22.13 -4.84
C ALA A 592 18.58 23.10 -4.24
N ARG A 593 18.24 24.39 -4.26
CA ARG A 593 18.93 25.41 -3.47
C ARG A 593 17.92 26.44 -2.96
N VAL A 594 17.68 26.47 -1.65
CA VAL A 594 16.59 27.24 -1.04
C VAL A 594 17.10 28.08 0.13
N THR A 595 16.68 29.34 0.18
CA THR A 595 17.03 30.28 1.25
C THR A 595 15.93 30.32 2.32
N ALA A 596 16.32 30.41 3.58
CA ALA A 596 15.45 30.57 4.74
C ALA A 596 16.06 31.56 5.75
N VAL A 597 15.30 31.94 6.78
CA VAL A 597 15.82 32.67 7.94
C VAL A 597 15.62 31.81 9.18
N THR A 598 16.68 31.60 9.97
CA THR A 598 16.58 30.87 11.22
C THR A 598 15.77 31.66 12.23
N GLN A 599 14.89 30.96 12.95
CA GLN A 599 14.07 31.53 14.01
C GLN A 599 14.88 31.69 15.32
N ASN A 600 14.26 32.27 16.36
CA ASN A 600 14.87 32.55 17.67
C ASN A 600 16.09 33.51 17.61
N THR A 601 16.73 33.77 18.75
CA THR A 601 17.90 34.66 18.86
C THR A 601 19.07 33.98 19.57
N GLY A 602 20.30 34.36 19.21
CA GLY A 602 21.53 33.90 19.83
C GLY A 602 22.10 32.61 19.23
N ALA A 603 23.30 32.24 19.71
CA ALA A 603 24.03 31.06 19.26
C ALA A 603 23.38 29.77 19.80
N GLY A 604 23.29 28.72 18.97
CA GLY A 604 22.74 27.41 19.35
C GLY A 604 21.21 27.36 19.51
N ASN A 605 20.51 28.49 19.49
CA ASN A 605 19.05 28.57 19.63
C ASN A 605 18.31 28.56 18.28
N GLY A 606 19.04 28.80 17.18
CA GLY A 606 18.48 28.98 15.85
C GLY A 606 18.02 27.68 15.20
N TRP A 607 16.87 27.73 14.52
CA TRP A 607 16.34 26.61 13.76
C TRP A 607 15.64 27.09 12.48
N ALA A 608 15.59 26.23 11.46
CA ALA A 608 14.81 26.43 10.25
C ALA A 608 14.28 25.09 9.72
N SER A 609 13.16 25.10 9.00
CA SER A 609 12.64 23.92 8.31
C SER A 609 12.17 24.32 6.92
N ILE A 610 12.44 23.47 5.93
CA ILE A 610 12.02 23.63 4.54
C ILE A 610 11.40 22.31 4.08
N SER A 611 10.26 22.39 3.41
CA SER A 611 9.51 21.26 2.84
C SER A 611 9.53 21.41 1.32
N LEU A 612 9.92 20.37 0.60
CA LEU A 612 10.14 20.40 -0.85
C LEU A 612 9.47 19.21 -1.53
N PRO A 613 8.97 19.36 -2.78
CA PRO A 613 8.62 18.22 -3.59
C PRO A 613 9.89 17.47 -4.03
N ILE A 614 9.87 16.14 -3.93
CA ILE A 614 10.76 15.29 -4.74
C ILE A 614 10.10 15.15 -6.13
N PRO A 615 10.78 15.48 -7.24
CA PRO A 615 10.25 15.22 -8.57
C PRO A 615 9.82 13.76 -8.74
N ALA A 616 8.74 13.52 -9.47
CA ALA A 616 8.27 12.16 -9.75
C ALA A 616 9.03 11.51 -10.93
N THR A 617 10.05 12.16 -11.47
CA THR A 617 10.66 11.82 -12.76
C THR A 617 11.70 10.69 -12.69
N ALA A 618 11.77 9.86 -13.74
CA ALA A 618 12.74 8.77 -13.87
C ALA A 618 14.20 9.25 -13.68
N ASN A 619 14.50 10.49 -14.06
CA ASN A 619 15.82 11.10 -13.92
C ASN A 619 16.25 11.40 -12.46
N VAL A 620 15.41 11.23 -11.43
CA VAL A 620 15.83 11.33 -10.01
C VAL A 620 15.81 9.99 -9.27
N VAL A 621 14.99 9.03 -9.70
CA VAL A 621 14.88 7.71 -9.04
C VAL A 621 16.22 6.97 -9.05
N GLY A 622 16.58 6.35 -7.93
CA GLY A 622 17.85 5.64 -7.75
C GLY A 622 19.08 6.53 -7.56
N ARG A 623 19.01 7.84 -7.84
CA ARG A 623 20.12 8.77 -7.60
C ARG A 623 20.24 9.11 -6.11
N THR A 624 21.48 9.29 -5.67
CA THR A 624 21.82 9.66 -4.29
C THR A 624 22.14 11.14 -4.21
N PHE A 625 21.58 11.81 -3.22
CA PHE A 625 21.73 13.24 -2.97
C PHE A 625 22.18 13.49 -1.52
N PHE A 626 22.75 14.67 -1.30
CA PHE A 626 23.29 15.16 -0.04
C PHE A 626 22.69 16.55 0.25
N ALA A 627 21.85 16.63 1.27
CA ALA A 627 21.30 17.89 1.76
C ALA A 627 22.22 18.50 2.84
N ARG A 628 22.53 19.79 2.73
CA ARG A 628 23.42 20.52 3.66
C ARG A 628 22.91 21.94 3.93
N TRP A 629 22.99 22.38 5.18
CA TRP A 629 22.64 23.74 5.59
C TRP A 629 23.87 24.60 5.83
N TYR A 630 23.85 25.81 5.26
CA TYR A 630 24.85 26.87 5.44
C TYR A 630 24.18 28.07 6.13
N ILE A 631 24.67 28.51 7.28
CA ILE A 631 24.05 29.59 8.06
C ILE A 631 25.04 30.75 8.22
N THR A 632 24.62 31.94 7.81
CA THR A 632 25.42 33.18 7.91
C THR A 632 25.74 33.46 9.37
N ASP A 633 27.02 33.45 9.72
CA ASP A 633 27.50 33.51 11.09
C ASP A 633 28.89 34.19 11.12
N PRO A 634 28.98 35.49 11.48
CA PRO A 634 30.23 36.23 11.43
C PRO A 634 31.36 35.70 12.34
N ALA A 635 31.05 34.82 13.30
CA ALA A 635 32.06 34.17 14.14
C ALA A 635 32.59 32.85 13.54
N ALA A 636 31.95 32.32 12.49
CA ALA A 636 32.36 31.11 11.81
C ALA A 636 33.46 31.37 10.76
N ALA A 637 34.29 30.38 10.48
CA ALA A 637 35.28 30.48 9.41
C ALA A 637 34.59 30.71 8.04
N ASN A 638 35.05 31.72 7.30
CA ASN A 638 34.44 32.25 6.08
C ASN A 638 33.06 32.92 6.27
N GLY A 639 32.65 33.27 7.49
CA GLY A 639 31.41 34.01 7.77
C GLY A 639 30.12 33.17 7.72
N PHE A 640 30.23 31.83 7.71
CA PHE A 640 29.09 30.93 7.82
C PHE A 640 29.44 29.61 8.51
N SER A 641 28.54 29.14 9.37
CA SER A 641 28.55 27.78 9.92
C SER A 641 27.87 26.80 8.97
N VAL A 642 28.14 25.50 9.12
CA VAL A 642 27.63 24.46 8.21
C VAL A 642 27.24 23.22 9.00
N SER A 643 26.11 22.60 8.67
CA SER A 643 25.69 21.32 9.26
C SER A 643 26.52 20.13 8.77
N GLN A 644 26.29 18.94 9.35
CA GLN A 644 26.52 17.67 8.64
C GLN A 644 25.69 17.59 7.34
N ALA A 645 25.95 16.60 6.49
CA ALA A 645 25.12 16.30 5.31
C ALA A 645 24.11 15.19 5.62
N ALA A 646 22.86 15.33 5.20
CA ALA A 646 21.90 14.23 5.16
C ALA A 646 21.96 13.58 3.78
N ARG A 647 22.52 12.37 3.70
CA ARG A 647 22.63 11.57 2.46
C ARG A 647 21.41 10.68 2.29
N PHE A 648 20.75 10.74 1.15
CA PHE A 648 19.58 9.92 0.85
C PHE A 648 19.57 9.49 -0.62
N THR A 649 18.85 8.41 -0.93
CA THR A 649 18.62 7.94 -2.29
C THR A 649 17.14 8.06 -2.60
N VAL A 650 16.77 8.66 -3.72
CA VAL A 650 15.36 8.76 -4.13
C VAL A 650 14.86 7.38 -4.55
N PHE A 651 13.68 6.98 -4.06
CA PHE A 651 13.12 5.65 -4.29
C PHE A 651 11.63 5.73 -4.66
N GLY A 652 11.05 4.56 -4.95
CA GLY A 652 9.71 4.41 -5.49
C GLY A 652 9.77 4.13 -6.98
N GLU A 653 8.60 3.93 -7.58
CA GLU A 653 8.47 4.13 -9.02
C GLU A 653 8.57 5.64 -9.30
N ALA A 654 9.09 5.99 -10.48
CA ALA A 654 8.78 7.28 -11.04
C ALA A 654 7.26 7.34 -11.31
N SER A 655 6.67 8.53 -11.42
CA SER A 655 5.75 8.67 -12.53
C SER A 655 6.59 8.40 -13.76
N ALA A 656 6.34 7.27 -14.43
CA ALA A 656 6.76 7.14 -15.82
C ALA A 656 6.41 8.48 -16.51
N PRO A 657 7.36 9.16 -17.18
CA PRO A 657 6.90 10.09 -18.22
C PRO A 657 5.98 9.24 -19.09
N SER A 658 4.78 9.71 -19.38
CA SER A 658 3.80 8.92 -20.13
C SER A 658 4.45 8.54 -21.45
N ARG A 659 4.90 7.28 -21.57
CA ARG A 659 5.62 6.74 -22.73
C ARG A 659 4.92 7.25 -23.96
N ALA A 660 5.63 7.94 -24.84
CA ALA A 660 5.05 8.66 -25.98
C ALA A 660 3.92 7.82 -26.61
N LYS A 661 2.66 8.21 -26.36
CA LYS A 661 1.45 7.45 -26.75
C LYS A 661 1.36 7.35 -28.27
N PHE A 662 1.95 8.34 -28.94
CA PHE A 662 2.05 8.51 -30.38
C PHE A 662 3.50 8.82 -30.74
N VAL A 663 3.78 9.04 -32.03
CA VAL A 663 5.13 9.40 -32.51
C VAL A 663 5.42 10.86 -32.20
N ASP A 664 5.88 11.14 -30.97
CA ASP A 664 6.38 12.45 -30.51
C ASP A 664 7.91 12.38 -30.38
N PHE A 665 8.69 13.03 -31.25
CA PHE A 665 10.16 13.04 -31.14
C PHE A 665 10.72 14.25 -30.37
N ASP A 666 9.88 15.21 -29.97
CA ASP A 666 10.34 16.50 -29.40
C ASP A 666 9.92 16.73 -27.94
N GLY A 667 8.87 16.05 -27.47
CA GLY A 667 8.36 16.05 -26.11
C GLY A 667 7.24 17.06 -25.84
N ASP A 668 6.62 17.67 -26.86
CA ASP A 668 5.45 18.55 -26.67
C ASP A 668 4.12 17.82 -26.44
N SER A 669 4.15 16.48 -26.40
CA SER A 669 3.00 15.57 -26.22
C SER A 669 2.04 15.50 -27.42
N LYS A 670 2.53 15.79 -28.64
CA LYS A 670 1.77 15.66 -29.89
C LYS A 670 2.50 14.78 -30.90
N THR A 671 1.78 14.34 -31.93
CA THR A 671 2.30 13.50 -33.00
C THR A 671 3.04 14.33 -34.03
N ASP A 672 4.32 14.07 -34.17
CA ASP A 672 5.18 14.61 -35.20
C ASP A 672 4.85 14.01 -36.57
N ILE A 673 4.58 14.89 -37.53
CA ILE A 673 4.33 14.50 -38.91
C ILE A 673 5.65 13.99 -39.51
N SER A 674 5.76 12.67 -39.66
CA SER A 674 7.05 12.02 -39.85
C SER A 674 7.00 10.87 -40.87
N VAL A 675 8.06 10.76 -41.67
CA VAL A 675 8.18 9.79 -42.77
C VAL A 675 9.57 9.17 -42.84
N PHE A 676 9.65 7.89 -43.22
CA PHE A 676 10.88 7.24 -43.66
C PHE A 676 10.91 7.13 -45.18
N ARG A 677 12.01 7.55 -45.80
CA ARG A 677 12.27 7.43 -47.24
C ARG A 677 13.11 6.20 -47.57
N PRO A 678 12.53 5.13 -48.15
CA PRO A 678 13.27 3.90 -48.46
C PRO A 678 14.43 4.11 -49.43
N ALA A 679 14.29 5.08 -50.36
CA ALA A 679 15.31 5.38 -51.37
C ALA A 679 16.57 6.07 -50.82
N GLU A 680 16.48 6.75 -49.67
CA GLU A 680 17.60 7.47 -49.04
C GLU A 680 18.10 6.80 -47.75
N GLY A 681 17.31 5.88 -47.16
CA GLY A 681 17.59 5.30 -45.85
C GLY A 681 17.46 6.31 -44.71
N ALA A 682 16.60 7.32 -44.89
CA ALA A 682 16.51 8.49 -44.02
C ALA A 682 15.09 8.74 -43.51
N TRP A 683 14.99 9.21 -42.27
CA TRP A 683 13.78 9.75 -41.67
C TRP A 683 13.73 11.26 -41.86
N TYR A 684 12.53 11.80 -42.06
CA TYR A 684 12.22 13.22 -42.00
C TYR A 684 11.08 13.42 -40.99
N ILE A 685 11.25 14.40 -40.10
CA ILE A 685 10.34 14.64 -38.98
C ILE A 685 10.05 16.15 -38.96
N LEU A 686 8.78 16.53 -39.12
CA LEU A 686 8.30 17.91 -38.93
C LEU A 686 7.76 18.03 -37.50
N ARG A 687 8.48 18.79 -36.67
CA ARG A 687 8.17 18.90 -35.24
C ARG A 687 6.88 19.66 -34.94
N SER A 688 6.06 19.13 -34.06
CA SER A 688 4.86 19.80 -33.52
C SER A 688 5.22 21.08 -32.75
N GLY A 689 6.15 21.00 -31.80
CA GLY A 689 6.44 22.06 -30.84
C GLY A 689 7.05 23.32 -31.43
N ASP A 690 7.87 23.21 -32.49
CA ASP A 690 8.55 24.35 -33.12
C ASP A 690 8.48 24.43 -34.66
N ASN A 691 7.81 23.48 -35.32
CA ASN A 691 7.67 23.40 -36.79
C ASN A 691 9.01 23.30 -37.54
N VAL A 692 10.11 22.92 -36.87
CA VAL A 692 11.39 22.63 -37.53
C VAL A 692 11.36 21.24 -38.16
N VAL A 693 11.82 21.17 -39.42
CA VAL A 693 12.08 19.90 -40.09
C VAL A 693 13.45 19.38 -39.71
N THR A 694 13.52 18.18 -39.16
CA THR A 694 14.77 17.44 -38.94
C THR A 694 14.87 16.26 -39.91
N ALA A 695 16.09 15.78 -40.13
CA ALA A 695 16.36 14.62 -40.98
C ALA A 695 17.45 13.74 -40.34
N SER A 696 17.27 12.41 -40.36
CA SER A 696 18.17 11.44 -39.74
C SER A 696 18.43 10.26 -40.67
N GLN A 697 19.70 10.02 -41.06
CA GLN A 697 20.07 8.93 -41.96
C GLN A 697 20.17 7.61 -41.19
N PHE A 698 19.03 6.99 -40.92
CA PHE A 698 18.91 5.83 -40.03
C PHE A 698 17.96 4.74 -40.59
N GLY A 699 18.51 3.84 -41.40
CA GLY A 699 17.79 2.67 -41.91
C GLY A 699 18.20 2.28 -43.33
N VAL A 700 17.54 1.27 -43.88
CA VAL A 700 17.61 0.87 -45.30
C VAL A 700 16.21 0.53 -45.84
N ALA A 701 16.05 0.48 -47.17
CA ALA A 701 14.75 0.36 -47.84
C ALA A 701 13.84 -0.79 -47.33
N THR A 702 14.44 -1.91 -46.94
CA THR A 702 13.77 -3.15 -46.50
C THR A 702 13.27 -3.12 -45.06
N ASP A 703 13.62 -2.09 -44.28
CA ASP A 703 13.34 -2.07 -42.84
C ASP A 703 11.84 -1.86 -42.54
N LYS A 704 11.40 -2.45 -41.42
CA LYS A 704 10.11 -2.14 -40.78
C LYS A 704 10.34 -1.01 -39.78
N LEU A 705 9.44 -0.01 -39.76
CA LEU A 705 9.53 1.11 -38.83
C LEU A 705 8.97 0.68 -37.47
N VAL A 706 9.65 1.03 -36.39
CA VAL A 706 9.25 0.66 -35.01
C VAL A 706 9.48 1.81 -34.00
N PRO A 707 9.12 3.07 -34.30
CA PRO A 707 9.37 4.19 -33.40
C PRO A 707 8.55 4.05 -32.11
N ALA A 708 9.20 4.24 -30.97
CA ALA A 708 8.59 4.27 -29.64
C ALA A 708 9.64 4.79 -28.63
N ASP A 709 9.23 5.19 -27.43
CA ASP A 709 10.13 5.62 -26.35
C ASP A 709 10.75 4.40 -25.65
N TYR A 710 11.95 3.94 -26.04
CA TYR A 710 12.61 2.76 -25.45
C TYR A 710 13.52 3.11 -24.26
N ASP A 711 13.68 4.39 -23.91
CA ASP A 711 14.56 4.80 -22.80
C ASP A 711 13.84 5.51 -21.64
N GLY A 712 12.60 5.92 -21.84
CA GLY A 712 11.71 6.49 -20.84
C GLY A 712 12.07 7.95 -20.54
N ASP A 713 12.30 8.76 -21.56
CA ASP A 713 12.44 10.23 -21.43
C ASP A 713 11.18 11.02 -21.81
N GLY A 714 10.15 10.34 -22.32
CA GLY A 714 8.90 10.93 -22.81
C GLY A 714 8.86 11.16 -24.32
N LYS A 715 9.86 10.67 -25.08
CA LYS A 715 9.97 10.88 -26.53
C LYS A 715 10.15 9.57 -27.28
N SER A 716 9.56 9.48 -28.45
CA SER A 716 9.80 8.41 -29.41
C SER A 716 11.24 8.41 -29.92
N ASP A 717 11.84 7.24 -29.97
CA ASP A 717 13.13 6.99 -30.58
C ASP A 717 12.99 6.70 -32.08
N VAL A 718 13.97 7.12 -32.86
CA VAL A 718 14.07 6.73 -34.27
C VAL A 718 14.55 5.29 -34.34
N ALA A 719 13.66 4.36 -34.66
CA ALA A 719 13.93 2.92 -34.54
C ALA A 719 13.44 2.08 -35.74
N VAL A 720 14.24 1.08 -36.13
CA VAL A 720 13.98 0.17 -37.25
C VAL A 720 14.21 -1.29 -36.88
N TYR A 721 13.37 -2.18 -37.41
CA TYR A 721 13.48 -3.63 -37.27
C TYR A 721 13.91 -4.27 -38.60
N ARG A 722 14.97 -5.09 -38.53
CA ARG A 722 15.62 -5.72 -39.69
C ARG A 722 16.05 -7.14 -39.35
N ASN A 723 15.43 -8.12 -40.00
CA ASN A 723 15.84 -9.53 -40.00
C ASN A 723 16.02 -10.23 -38.63
N GLY A 724 15.34 -9.77 -37.58
CA GLY A 724 15.50 -10.29 -36.21
C GLY A 724 16.25 -9.34 -35.26
N THR A 725 16.77 -8.22 -35.75
CA THR A 725 17.49 -7.22 -34.96
C THR A 725 16.76 -5.87 -34.99
N TRP A 726 16.60 -5.27 -33.81
CA TRP A 726 16.15 -3.90 -33.61
C TRP A 726 17.37 -2.97 -33.57
N PHE A 727 17.29 -1.84 -34.26
CA PHE A 727 18.27 -0.77 -34.23
C PHE A 727 17.54 0.49 -33.77
N ILE A 728 17.99 1.08 -32.66
CA ILE A 728 17.25 2.12 -31.93
C ILE A 728 18.18 3.31 -31.69
N GLN A 729 17.85 4.49 -32.21
CA GLN A 729 18.59 5.72 -31.97
C GLN A 729 17.91 6.49 -30.83
N ARG A 730 18.28 6.17 -29.58
CA ARG A 730 17.54 6.64 -28.40
C ARG A 730 17.74 8.13 -28.12
N SER A 731 16.66 8.80 -27.73
CA SER A 731 16.54 10.25 -27.50
C SER A 731 17.56 10.78 -26.49
N ARG A 732 17.73 10.07 -25.37
CA ARG A 732 18.58 10.45 -24.23
C ARG A 732 19.80 9.53 -24.11
N ASP A 733 19.59 8.22 -24.20
CA ASP A 733 20.60 7.20 -23.92
C ASP A 733 21.37 6.72 -25.17
N GLY A 734 21.08 7.29 -26.34
CA GLY A 734 21.82 7.06 -27.58
C GLY A 734 21.65 5.68 -28.22
N PHE A 735 22.47 5.38 -29.24
CA PHE A 735 22.30 4.21 -30.11
C PHE A 735 22.36 2.86 -29.37
N ALA A 736 21.38 1.99 -29.64
CA ALA A 736 21.27 0.64 -29.13
C ALA A 736 20.92 -0.38 -30.23
N VAL A 737 21.28 -1.64 -30.00
CA VAL A 737 21.00 -2.77 -30.89
C VAL A 737 20.49 -3.94 -30.05
N VAL A 738 19.30 -4.46 -30.36
CA VAL A 738 18.68 -5.59 -29.65
C VAL A 738 18.45 -6.73 -30.63
N ASN A 739 19.08 -7.88 -30.40
CA ASN A 739 18.90 -9.07 -31.24
C ASN A 739 17.74 -9.90 -30.68
N PHE A 740 16.53 -9.68 -31.20
CA PHE A 740 15.29 -10.25 -30.67
C PHE A 740 14.21 -10.44 -31.76
N GLY A 741 13.89 -11.70 -32.03
CA GLY A 741 12.93 -12.13 -33.07
C GLY A 741 13.61 -12.70 -34.32
N LEU A 742 12.82 -12.96 -35.37
CA LEU A 742 13.22 -13.54 -36.65
C LEU A 742 12.75 -12.66 -37.81
N ALA A 743 13.38 -12.79 -38.99
CA ALA A 743 13.02 -12.02 -40.19
C ALA A 743 11.54 -12.15 -40.64
N THR A 744 10.87 -13.23 -40.27
CA THR A 744 9.45 -13.50 -40.53
C THR A 744 8.49 -12.84 -39.53
N ASP A 745 8.98 -12.39 -38.37
CA ASP A 745 8.14 -11.90 -37.29
C ASP A 745 7.64 -10.47 -37.56
N ILE A 746 6.50 -10.12 -36.98
CA ILE A 746 5.87 -8.80 -37.09
C ILE A 746 6.17 -8.03 -35.80
N PRO A 747 6.97 -6.95 -35.83
CA PRO A 747 7.25 -6.16 -34.64
C PRO A 747 6.02 -5.35 -34.21
N GLN A 748 5.85 -5.21 -32.89
CA GLN A 748 4.74 -4.56 -32.21
C GLN A 748 5.24 -4.02 -30.84
N PRO A 749 6.12 -3.00 -30.80
CA PRO A 749 6.69 -2.49 -29.56
C PRO A 749 5.66 -1.77 -28.69
N GLY A 750 5.84 -1.83 -27.38
CA GLY A 750 5.00 -1.15 -26.40
C GLY A 750 5.42 -1.46 -24.97
N ASP A 751 4.91 -0.72 -24.00
CA ASP A 751 5.21 -0.92 -22.58
C ASP A 751 4.34 -2.05 -22.02
N PHE A 752 4.81 -3.30 -22.01
CA PHE A 752 3.99 -4.44 -21.56
C PHE A 752 4.11 -4.68 -20.04
N ASP A 753 5.07 -4.04 -19.37
CA ASP A 753 5.26 -4.19 -17.92
C ASP A 753 4.92 -2.94 -17.08
N GLY A 754 4.70 -1.78 -17.71
CA GLY A 754 4.33 -0.53 -17.06
C GLY A 754 5.49 0.10 -16.30
N ASP A 755 6.72 0.11 -16.83
CA ASP A 755 7.86 0.86 -16.27
C ASP A 755 8.05 2.26 -16.89
N GLY A 756 7.31 2.57 -17.97
CA GLY A 756 7.41 3.81 -18.74
C GLY A 756 8.18 3.70 -20.05
N LYS A 757 8.54 2.49 -20.51
CA LYS A 757 9.36 2.27 -21.72
C LYS A 757 8.70 1.29 -22.68
N ALA A 758 9.02 1.44 -23.95
CA ALA A 758 8.65 0.47 -24.97
C ALA A 758 9.56 -0.76 -24.94
N ASP A 759 8.97 -1.93 -24.83
CA ASP A 759 9.64 -3.21 -24.96
C ASP A 759 9.82 -3.59 -26.43
N PRO A 760 10.98 -4.14 -26.82
CA PRO A 760 11.13 -4.90 -28.06
C PRO A 760 10.21 -6.13 -28.03
N ALA A 761 9.15 -6.12 -28.84
CA ALA A 761 8.13 -7.16 -28.89
C ALA A 761 7.76 -7.54 -30.33
N VAL A 762 7.59 -8.85 -30.57
CA VAL A 762 7.25 -9.41 -31.89
C VAL A 762 6.14 -10.44 -31.80
N TYR A 763 5.25 -10.44 -32.79
CA TYR A 763 4.32 -11.53 -33.06
C TYR A 763 4.90 -12.47 -34.13
N ARG A 764 4.80 -13.79 -33.93
CA ARG A 764 5.31 -14.80 -34.86
C ARG A 764 4.16 -15.55 -35.56
N PRO A 765 3.92 -15.30 -36.87
CA PRO A 765 2.88 -16.00 -37.61
C PRO A 765 3.07 -17.52 -37.71
N SER A 766 4.28 -18.07 -37.57
CA SER A 766 4.50 -19.53 -37.74
C SER A 766 3.97 -20.39 -36.58
N ASP A 767 3.71 -19.81 -35.41
CA ASP A 767 3.20 -20.52 -34.22
C ASP A 767 2.09 -19.78 -33.45
N GLY A 768 1.80 -18.52 -33.80
CA GLY A 768 0.76 -17.70 -33.18
C GLY A 768 1.19 -17.03 -31.86
N THR A 769 2.50 -16.93 -31.61
CA THR A 769 3.05 -16.51 -30.31
C THR A 769 3.56 -15.08 -30.34
N TRP A 770 3.23 -14.33 -29.28
CA TRP A 770 3.87 -13.06 -28.92
C TRP A 770 5.13 -13.34 -28.11
N TYR A 771 6.24 -12.71 -28.49
CA TYR A 771 7.50 -12.74 -27.77
C TYR A 771 7.87 -11.31 -27.39
N ILE A 772 8.07 -11.05 -26.10
CA ILE A 772 8.25 -9.73 -25.51
C ILE A 772 9.53 -9.76 -24.67
N MET A 773 10.35 -8.71 -24.76
CA MET A 773 11.55 -8.53 -23.94
C MET A 773 11.32 -7.34 -22.99
N GLN A 774 10.66 -7.59 -21.86
CA GLN A 774 10.18 -6.57 -20.93
C GLN A 774 11.34 -5.88 -20.19
N SER A 775 11.37 -4.55 -20.16
CA SER A 775 12.51 -3.77 -19.65
C SER A 775 12.76 -3.88 -18.14
N ARG A 776 11.71 -4.16 -17.35
CA ARG A 776 11.81 -4.45 -15.91
C ARG A 776 11.58 -5.93 -15.61
N ASP A 777 10.54 -6.54 -16.20
CA ASP A 777 10.08 -7.88 -15.82
C ASP A 777 10.75 -9.04 -16.60
N GLY A 778 11.45 -8.75 -17.70
CA GLY A 778 12.25 -9.72 -18.46
C GLY A 778 11.54 -10.40 -19.64
N PHE A 779 12.04 -11.57 -20.07
CA PHE A 779 11.50 -12.24 -21.27
C PHE A 779 10.16 -12.94 -21.00
N LEU A 780 9.16 -12.62 -21.82
CA LEU A 780 7.82 -13.17 -21.79
C LEU A 780 7.43 -13.76 -23.17
N ALA A 781 6.71 -14.88 -23.15
CA ALA A 781 6.14 -15.49 -24.35
C ALA A 781 4.67 -15.88 -24.10
N VAL A 782 3.75 -15.40 -24.96
CA VAL A 782 2.30 -15.58 -24.82
C VAL A 782 1.73 -16.12 -26.13
N GLN A 783 1.17 -17.33 -26.12
CA GLN A 783 0.52 -17.88 -27.32
C GLN A 783 -0.88 -17.27 -27.47
N PHE A 784 -0.99 -16.22 -28.29
CA PHE A 784 -2.23 -15.45 -28.48
C PHE A 784 -2.40 -15.02 -29.95
N GLY A 785 -2.83 -15.97 -30.78
CA GLY A 785 -3.12 -15.76 -32.19
C GLY A 785 -2.99 -17.04 -33.02
N VAL A 786 -3.20 -16.93 -34.33
CA VAL A 786 -2.88 -17.94 -35.35
C VAL A 786 -2.24 -17.29 -36.59
N SER A 787 -1.71 -18.10 -37.50
CA SER A 787 -0.87 -17.67 -38.63
C SER A 787 -1.48 -16.70 -39.66
N THR A 788 -2.78 -16.41 -39.56
CA THR A 788 -3.52 -15.50 -40.45
C THR A 788 -3.83 -14.14 -39.81
N ASP A 789 -3.43 -13.95 -38.56
CA ASP A 789 -3.87 -12.81 -37.76
C ASP A 789 -3.00 -11.57 -37.98
N LYS A 790 -3.63 -10.39 -37.96
CA LYS A 790 -2.95 -9.09 -37.91
C LYS A 790 -2.76 -8.72 -36.43
N PRO A 791 -1.52 -8.70 -35.89
CA PRO A 791 -1.26 -8.39 -34.48
C PRO A 791 -1.34 -6.88 -34.24
N VAL A 792 -1.83 -6.47 -33.07
CA VAL A 792 -1.99 -5.07 -32.68
C VAL A 792 -1.59 -4.94 -31.20
N ALA A 793 -0.75 -3.96 -30.88
CA ALA A 793 -0.33 -3.65 -29.51
C ALA A 793 -0.76 -2.23 -29.12
N ALA A 794 -1.61 -2.13 -28.10
CA ALA A 794 -2.11 -0.87 -27.54
C ALA A 794 -2.72 -1.10 -26.14
N ASP A 795 -2.94 -0.04 -25.35
CA ASP A 795 -3.61 -0.12 -24.05
C ASP A 795 -5.14 -0.04 -24.23
N PHE A 796 -5.86 -1.16 -24.26
CA PHE A 796 -7.33 -1.20 -24.45
C PHE A 796 -8.10 -1.17 -23.12
N ASP A 797 -7.43 -1.06 -21.96
CA ASP A 797 -8.11 -0.97 -20.68
C ASP A 797 -7.71 0.18 -19.75
N GLY A 798 -6.70 0.96 -20.11
CA GLY A 798 -6.27 2.15 -19.39
C GLY A 798 -5.63 1.81 -18.04
N ASP A 799 -4.87 0.72 -17.94
CA ASP A 799 -3.99 0.46 -16.78
C ASP A 799 -2.57 1.00 -16.97
N GLY A 800 -2.26 1.55 -18.14
CA GLY A 800 -0.95 2.09 -18.49
C GLY A 800 0.00 1.06 -19.12
N ARG A 801 -0.43 -0.19 -19.30
CA ARG A 801 0.32 -1.23 -20.02
C ARG A 801 -0.25 -1.46 -21.41
N THR A 802 0.57 -2.05 -22.26
CA THR A 802 0.22 -2.44 -23.62
C THR A 802 -0.35 -3.85 -23.62
N ASP A 803 -1.52 -4.04 -24.21
CA ASP A 803 -2.16 -5.34 -24.36
C ASP A 803 -1.68 -6.06 -25.63
N GLN A 804 -1.90 -7.37 -25.67
CA GLN A 804 -1.78 -8.14 -26.92
C GLN A 804 -3.15 -8.26 -27.57
N ALA A 805 -3.31 -7.75 -28.79
CA ALA A 805 -4.54 -7.87 -29.57
C ALA A 805 -4.28 -8.51 -30.94
N VAL A 806 -5.24 -9.26 -31.46
CA VAL A 806 -5.17 -9.83 -32.81
C VAL A 806 -6.48 -9.61 -33.57
N TYR A 807 -6.36 -9.19 -34.83
CA TYR A 807 -7.48 -8.99 -35.74
C TYR A 807 -7.53 -10.10 -36.79
N ARG A 808 -8.69 -10.74 -36.92
CA ARG A 808 -8.92 -11.91 -37.78
C ARG A 808 -10.31 -11.84 -38.42
N ASN A 809 -10.36 -11.67 -39.74
CA ASN A 809 -11.60 -11.76 -40.53
C ASN A 809 -12.77 -10.89 -40.01
N GLY A 810 -12.48 -9.67 -39.54
CA GLY A 810 -13.47 -8.75 -38.96
C GLY A 810 -13.68 -8.87 -37.45
N ILE A 811 -13.00 -9.81 -36.78
CA ILE A 811 -13.10 -10.04 -35.33
C ILE A 811 -11.82 -9.58 -34.64
N TRP A 812 -11.97 -8.77 -33.60
CA TRP A 812 -10.94 -8.45 -32.62
C TRP A 812 -10.92 -9.49 -31.50
N TYR A 813 -9.72 -9.88 -31.09
CA TYR A 813 -9.46 -10.63 -29.86
C TYR A 813 -8.41 -9.86 -29.07
N LEU A 814 -8.71 -9.49 -27.82
CA LEU A 814 -7.84 -8.71 -26.94
C LEU A 814 -7.46 -9.57 -25.74
N ASN A 815 -6.19 -9.58 -25.34
CA ASN A 815 -5.71 -10.16 -24.08
C ASN A 815 -5.18 -9.01 -23.21
N ARG A 816 -6.05 -8.48 -22.34
CA ARG A 816 -5.82 -7.21 -21.66
C ARG A 816 -5.22 -7.38 -20.27
N SER A 817 -4.28 -6.53 -19.89
CA SER A 817 -3.45 -6.61 -18.69
C SER A 817 -4.25 -6.64 -17.38
N ARG A 818 -5.29 -5.81 -17.24
CA ARG A 818 -6.12 -5.72 -16.02
C ARG A 818 -7.51 -6.32 -16.22
N ASP A 819 -8.18 -5.95 -17.31
CA ASP A 819 -9.58 -6.32 -17.59
C ASP A 819 -9.71 -7.68 -18.32
N GLY A 820 -8.60 -8.32 -18.71
CA GLY A 820 -8.55 -9.67 -19.24
C GLY A 820 -9.12 -9.87 -20.65
N PHE A 821 -9.26 -11.13 -21.06
CA PHE A 821 -9.66 -11.51 -22.42
C PHE A 821 -11.01 -10.93 -22.85
N TYR A 822 -11.05 -10.40 -24.08
CA TYR A 822 -12.25 -9.87 -24.73
C TYR A 822 -12.24 -10.22 -26.23
N ALA A 823 -13.42 -10.33 -26.85
CA ALA A 823 -13.53 -10.49 -28.29
C ALA A 823 -14.82 -9.86 -28.84
N ALA A 824 -14.73 -9.21 -30.01
CA ALA A 824 -15.84 -8.54 -30.67
C ALA A 824 -15.73 -8.58 -32.21
N GLN A 825 -16.87 -8.76 -32.88
CA GLN A 825 -16.97 -8.56 -34.34
C GLN A 825 -17.07 -7.06 -34.63
N PHE A 826 -16.00 -6.45 -35.11
CA PHE A 826 -15.97 -5.04 -35.51
C PHE A 826 -15.07 -4.82 -36.73
N GLY A 827 -15.70 -4.80 -37.91
CA GLY A 827 -15.06 -4.68 -39.23
C GLY A 827 -15.19 -5.94 -40.10
N LEU A 828 -14.45 -5.95 -41.21
CA LEU A 828 -14.45 -6.97 -42.27
C LEU A 828 -13.02 -7.53 -42.50
N SER A 829 -12.89 -8.64 -43.23
CA SER A 829 -11.58 -9.28 -43.52
C SER A 829 -10.53 -8.36 -44.12
N ASP A 830 -10.97 -7.45 -44.99
CA ASP A 830 -10.12 -6.63 -45.84
C ASP A 830 -9.81 -5.27 -45.21
N ASP A 831 -10.38 -4.99 -44.03
CA ASP A 831 -10.10 -3.77 -43.27
C ASP A 831 -8.72 -3.87 -42.58
N LEU A 832 -8.07 -2.71 -42.39
CA LEU A 832 -6.80 -2.58 -41.67
C LEU A 832 -7.07 -2.12 -40.23
N PRO A 833 -6.53 -2.78 -39.19
CA PRO A 833 -6.64 -2.28 -37.82
C PRO A 833 -5.79 -1.02 -37.66
N VAL A 834 -6.39 0.02 -37.09
CA VAL A 834 -5.84 1.37 -36.93
C VAL A 834 -6.25 1.89 -35.55
N VAL A 835 -5.74 1.22 -34.52
CA VAL A 835 -6.02 1.52 -33.11
C VAL A 835 -5.60 2.95 -32.73
N GLY A 836 -6.32 3.53 -31.77
CA GLY A 836 -6.10 4.87 -31.22
C GLY A 836 -7.20 5.22 -30.20
N ASP A 837 -6.99 6.23 -29.38
CA ASP A 837 -7.93 6.72 -28.36
C ASP A 837 -8.81 7.82 -29.00
N TYR A 838 -9.94 7.46 -29.66
CA TYR A 838 -10.71 8.41 -30.49
C TYR A 838 -11.87 9.11 -29.75
N ASP A 839 -11.91 9.02 -28.42
CA ASP A 839 -12.83 9.80 -27.59
C ASP A 839 -12.23 10.42 -26.32
N GLY A 840 -10.96 10.17 -26.03
CA GLY A 840 -10.21 10.82 -24.96
C GLY A 840 -10.45 10.22 -23.56
N ASP A 841 -11.00 9.00 -23.46
CA ASP A 841 -11.21 8.33 -22.17
C ASP A 841 -9.94 7.71 -21.56
N GLY A 842 -8.83 7.73 -22.32
CA GLY A 842 -7.52 7.24 -21.91
C GLY A 842 -7.19 5.84 -22.42
N ARG A 843 -8.20 5.10 -22.94
CA ARG A 843 -8.09 3.75 -23.51
C ARG A 843 -8.02 3.79 -25.03
N SER A 844 -7.48 2.74 -25.62
CA SER A 844 -7.40 2.56 -27.06
C SER A 844 -8.67 1.89 -27.60
N ASP A 845 -9.26 2.44 -28.66
CA ASP A 845 -10.46 1.91 -29.33
C ASP A 845 -10.13 0.77 -30.30
N MET A 846 -11.09 -0.14 -30.45
CA MET A 846 -11.11 -1.06 -31.59
C MET A 846 -11.51 -0.26 -32.85
N ALA A 847 -10.54 0.05 -33.70
CA ALA A 847 -10.73 0.90 -34.88
C ALA A 847 -10.12 0.33 -36.16
N VAL A 848 -10.83 0.49 -37.28
CA VAL A 848 -10.50 -0.09 -38.58
C VAL A 848 -10.64 0.92 -39.72
N PHE A 849 -9.68 0.92 -40.65
CA PHE A 849 -9.74 1.65 -41.91
C PHE A 849 -10.08 0.67 -43.04
N ARG A 850 -11.05 1.02 -43.87
CA ARG A 850 -11.50 0.23 -45.02
C ARG A 850 -10.92 0.80 -46.31
N PRO A 851 -9.89 0.18 -46.92
CA PRO A 851 -9.27 0.73 -48.13
C PRO A 851 -10.26 0.79 -49.31
N SER A 852 -11.15 -0.20 -49.44
CA SER A 852 -12.11 -0.26 -50.55
C SER A 852 -13.11 0.91 -50.62
N THR A 853 -13.27 1.69 -49.54
CA THR A 853 -14.16 2.86 -49.47
C THR A 853 -13.53 4.11 -48.84
N GLY A 854 -12.24 4.07 -48.45
CA GLY A 854 -11.56 5.18 -47.76
C GLY A 854 -12.24 5.57 -46.44
N THR A 855 -12.77 4.59 -45.69
CA THR A 855 -13.67 4.85 -44.55
C THR A 855 -13.11 4.30 -43.24
N TRP A 856 -13.08 5.14 -42.22
CA TRP A 856 -12.71 4.78 -40.84
C TRP A 856 -13.94 4.37 -40.05
N PHE A 857 -13.80 3.38 -39.17
CA PHE A 857 -14.79 3.01 -38.16
C PHE A 857 -14.06 2.79 -36.84
N ALA A 858 -14.52 3.40 -35.74
CA ALA A 858 -13.97 3.17 -34.40
C ALA A 858 -15.10 2.90 -33.41
N MET A 859 -14.93 1.88 -32.57
CA MET A 859 -15.88 1.52 -31.50
C MET A 859 -15.35 2.02 -30.16
N ARG A 860 -16.07 2.98 -29.58
CA ARG A 860 -15.66 3.77 -28.41
C ARG A 860 -15.67 2.96 -27.12
N SER A 861 -14.51 2.92 -26.47
CA SER A 861 -14.25 2.39 -25.14
C SER A 861 -15.30 2.86 -24.12
N SER A 862 -15.53 4.17 -24.03
CA SER A 862 -16.35 4.82 -23.00
C SER A 862 -17.85 4.51 -23.09
N ALA A 863 -18.36 4.22 -24.30
CA ALA A 863 -19.78 4.31 -24.62
C ALA A 863 -20.39 3.09 -25.34
N GLN A 864 -19.58 2.14 -25.80
CA GLN A 864 -20.00 0.99 -26.64
C GLN A 864 -20.80 1.36 -27.90
N ASN A 865 -20.69 2.61 -28.34
CA ASN A 865 -21.16 3.07 -29.65
C ASN A 865 -19.99 3.08 -30.64
N TYR A 866 -20.26 3.40 -31.90
CA TYR A 866 -19.21 3.54 -32.92
C TYR A 866 -19.52 4.70 -33.86
N PHE A 867 -18.48 5.27 -34.46
CA PHE A 867 -18.62 6.19 -35.59
C PHE A 867 -18.14 5.54 -36.89
N GLY A 868 -18.55 6.12 -38.02
CA GLY A 868 -18.09 5.75 -39.36
C GLY A 868 -17.91 7.01 -40.21
N ILE A 869 -16.68 7.31 -40.64
CA ILE A 869 -16.33 8.56 -41.33
C ILE A 869 -15.56 8.24 -42.61
N GLY A 870 -16.04 8.75 -43.75
CA GLY A 870 -15.33 8.70 -45.02
C GLY A 870 -14.18 9.71 -45.04
N PHE A 871 -12.95 9.26 -44.81
CA PHE A 871 -11.77 10.10 -44.71
C PHE A 871 -10.52 9.40 -45.26
N GLY A 872 -10.34 9.50 -46.59
CA GLY A 872 -9.21 8.92 -47.32
C GLY A 872 -9.63 8.36 -48.67
N LEU A 873 -8.65 7.81 -49.39
CA LEU A 873 -8.79 7.06 -50.63
C LEU A 873 -8.21 5.65 -50.47
N SER A 874 -8.50 4.76 -51.42
CA SER A 874 -8.02 3.37 -51.41
C SER A 874 -6.50 3.20 -51.56
N THR A 875 -5.79 4.29 -51.87
CA THR A 875 -4.33 4.35 -52.01
C THR A 875 -3.64 5.11 -50.89
N ASP A 876 -4.39 5.66 -49.93
CA ASP A 876 -3.81 6.41 -48.82
C ASP A 876 -3.43 5.46 -47.68
N LEU A 877 -2.35 5.79 -46.97
CA LEU A 877 -1.84 5.02 -45.84
C LEU A 877 -2.34 5.63 -44.52
N PRO A 878 -3.10 4.90 -43.67
CA PRO A 878 -3.53 5.41 -42.39
C PRO A 878 -2.38 5.48 -41.38
N ALA A 879 -2.34 6.55 -40.59
CA ALA A 879 -1.29 6.81 -39.59
C ALA A 879 -1.84 7.64 -38.42
N PRO A 880 -2.76 7.09 -37.60
CA PRO A 880 -3.42 7.83 -36.52
C PRO A 880 -2.47 8.21 -35.38
N GLY A 881 -2.89 9.25 -34.65
CA GLY A 881 -2.21 9.85 -33.49
C GLY A 881 -2.85 11.19 -33.15
N ASP A 882 -2.59 11.76 -31.98
CA ASP A 882 -3.01 13.12 -31.62
C ASP A 882 -2.11 14.16 -32.30
N TYR A 883 -2.56 14.89 -33.34
CA TYR A 883 -1.74 15.91 -34.02
C TYR A 883 -2.13 17.36 -33.67
N ASP A 884 -3.22 17.59 -32.94
CA ASP A 884 -3.64 18.93 -32.49
C ASP A 884 -3.40 19.20 -30.98
N GLY A 885 -3.21 18.15 -30.19
CA GLY A 885 -2.84 18.14 -28.78
C GLY A 885 -4.03 18.21 -27.82
N ASP A 886 -5.19 17.66 -28.18
CA ASP A 886 -6.37 17.62 -27.31
C ASP A 886 -6.45 16.38 -26.40
N GLY A 887 -5.55 15.40 -26.59
CA GLY A 887 -5.46 14.15 -25.85
C GLY A 887 -6.11 12.96 -26.54
N ALA A 888 -6.88 13.17 -27.61
CA ALA A 888 -7.49 12.13 -28.44
C ALA A 888 -6.78 11.97 -29.79
N SER A 889 -6.99 10.83 -30.44
CA SER A 889 -6.38 10.49 -31.73
C SER A 889 -7.15 11.10 -32.90
N ASP A 890 -6.44 11.76 -33.81
CA ASP A 890 -6.97 12.17 -35.11
C ASP A 890 -7.14 10.98 -36.06
N LEU A 891 -8.10 11.12 -36.98
CA LEU A 891 -8.08 10.36 -38.24
C LEU A 891 -7.01 11.00 -39.14
N ALA A 892 -5.99 10.23 -39.51
CA ALA A 892 -4.84 10.75 -40.26
C ALA A 892 -4.44 9.81 -41.40
N VAL A 893 -4.29 10.35 -42.62
CA VAL A 893 -3.89 9.60 -43.81
C VAL A 893 -2.77 10.30 -44.59
N PHE A 894 -1.78 9.52 -45.02
CA PHE A 894 -0.72 9.95 -45.92
C PHE A 894 -1.00 9.52 -47.37
N ARG A 895 -1.07 10.49 -48.28
CA ARG A 895 -1.24 10.26 -49.72
C ARG A 895 0.12 10.25 -50.41
N ASN A 896 0.49 9.05 -50.86
CA ASN A 896 1.75 8.78 -51.53
C ASN A 896 1.89 9.43 -52.93
N ASP A 897 0.80 9.88 -53.54
CA ASP A 897 0.86 10.78 -54.69
C ASP A 897 1.01 12.23 -54.19
N GLY A 898 2.16 12.84 -54.50
CA GLY A 898 2.54 14.19 -54.04
C GLY A 898 3.11 14.29 -52.62
N GLY A 899 2.90 13.32 -51.72
CA GLY A 899 3.44 13.36 -50.35
C GLY A 899 2.65 14.26 -49.39
N MET A 900 1.32 14.15 -49.44
CA MET A 900 0.37 15.00 -48.71
C MET A 900 -0.26 14.26 -47.52
N TRP A 901 -0.20 14.86 -46.34
CA TRP A 901 -0.96 14.42 -45.16
C TRP A 901 -2.33 15.12 -45.10
N PHE A 902 -3.32 14.37 -44.63
CA PHE A 902 -4.65 14.86 -44.30
C PHE A 902 -5.00 14.39 -42.89
N LEU A 903 -5.38 15.33 -42.02
CA LEU A 903 -5.65 15.14 -40.60
C LEU A 903 -7.08 15.64 -40.31
N LEU A 904 -7.84 14.90 -39.50
CA LEU A 904 -9.21 15.21 -39.10
C LEU A 904 -9.48 14.75 -37.67
N ASN A 905 -9.70 15.73 -36.77
CA ASN A 905 -10.14 15.47 -35.40
C ASN A 905 -11.61 15.01 -35.42
N PRO A 906 -11.93 13.77 -35.00
CA PRO A 906 -13.29 13.22 -35.10
C PRO A 906 -14.25 13.79 -34.05
N GLY A 907 -13.75 14.45 -33.01
CA GLY A 907 -14.55 15.10 -31.97
C GLY A 907 -14.92 16.55 -32.32
N SER A 908 -13.93 17.35 -32.75
CA SER A 908 -14.11 18.77 -33.08
C SER A 908 -14.50 19.02 -34.53
N GLY A 909 -14.21 18.09 -35.44
CA GLY A 909 -14.34 18.28 -36.89
C GLY A 909 -13.27 19.19 -37.50
N SER A 910 -12.20 19.52 -36.75
CA SER A 910 -11.04 20.27 -37.23
C SER A 910 -10.33 19.49 -38.34
N PHE A 911 -10.00 20.15 -39.46
CA PHE A 911 -9.34 19.52 -40.61
C PHE A 911 -8.10 20.30 -41.03
N ARG A 912 -6.99 19.58 -41.22
CA ARG A 912 -5.70 20.12 -41.69
C ARG A 912 -5.16 19.27 -42.84
N ALA A 913 -4.65 19.94 -43.87
CA ALA A 913 -3.83 19.31 -44.91
C ALA A 913 -2.41 19.84 -44.83
N GLN A 914 -1.41 18.96 -44.88
CA GLN A 914 0.00 19.31 -44.72
C GLN A 914 0.84 18.64 -45.81
N GLN A 915 1.54 19.44 -46.62
CA GLN A 915 2.57 18.94 -47.52
C GLN A 915 3.80 18.55 -46.69
N PHE A 916 4.11 17.25 -46.59
CA PHE A 916 5.32 16.76 -45.93
C PHE A 916 5.66 15.32 -46.35
N GLY A 917 6.74 15.15 -47.11
CA GLY A 917 7.15 13.86 -47.69
C GLY A 917 7.19 13.90 -49.22
N ALA A 918 7.49 12.74 -49.82
CA ALA A 918 7.60 12.52 -51.25
C ALA A 918 6.99 11.16 -51.64
N SER A 919 6.86 10.90 -52.95
CA SER A 919 6.33 9.60 -53.41
C SER A 919 7.34 8.47 -53.20
N GLY A 920 6.89 7.40 -52.56
CA GLY A 920 7.70 6.28 -52.09
C GLY A 920 8.02 6.34 -50.59
N ASP A 921 7.73 7.44 -49.90
CA ASP A 921 7.91 7.56 -48.46
C ASP A 921 6.88 6.71 -47.69
N LYS A 922 7.28 6.17 -46.55
CA LYS A 922 6.40 5.47 -45.59
C LYS A 922 6.09 6.43 -44.44
N PRO A 923 4.83 6.67 -44.04
CA PRO A 923 4.54 7.36 -42.79
C PRO A 923 5.05 6.55 -41.60
N ALA A 924 5.47 7.23 -40.53
CA ALA A 924 5.75 6.62 -39.24
C ALA A 924 4.48 6.73 -38.37
N PRO A 925 3.77 5.63 -38.07
CA PRO A 925 2.49 5.67 -37.36
C PRO A 925 2.66 5.56 -35.84
N GLY A 926 1.71 6.10 -35.07
CA GLY A 926 1.61 5.88 -33.62
C GLY A 926 1.47 4.40 -33.23
N TYR A 927 0.85 3.61 -34.10
CA TYR A 927 0.63 2.17 -33.93
C TYR A 927 0.93 1.43 -35.24
N ILE A 928 1.62 0.29 -35.15
CA ILE A 928 2.06 -0.46 -36.35
C ILE A 928 0.89 -1.19 -37.00
N VAL A 929 0.35 -0.58 -38.06
CA VAL A 929 -0.65 -1.18 -38.98
C VAL A 929 -0.03 -2.39 -39.71
N PRO A 930 -0.56 -3.62 -39.58
CA PRO A 930 0.06 -4.85 -40.13
C PRO A 930 -0.34 -5.21 -41.56
#